data_AF-A0AAN7BGP7-F1
#
_entry.id   AF-A0AAN7BGP7-F1
#
_cell.length_a   1.000
_cell.length_b   1.000
_cell.length_c   1.000
_cell.angle_alpha   90.00
_cell.angle_beta   90.00
_cell.angle_gamma   90.00
#
_symmetry.space_group_name_H-M   'P 1'
#
loop_
_entity.id
_entity.type
_entity.pdbx_description
1 polymer ?
#
loop_
_entity_poly.entity_id
_entity_poly.type
_entity_poly.pdbx_seq_one_letter_code
_entity_poly.pdbx_strand_id
1 'polypeptide(L)'
;MAGQRFETLQLHAGQEPDPTTNARAVPIYASTSFVFNDSAHGARLFGLKEFGNIYSRIMNPTVDVFEKRIAALEGGVAAVATSSGQAAQFMAIAALAHSGDNIISTSNLYGGTYNQFKVLFARFGITTKFVNGENPEEFAAAIDDKTKAIYIESISNPRYSVPDFEAISKIAHENGIPVIVDNTFGAGGYFVRPIDHGADIVVHSATKWIGGHGTTIAGVIVDSGKFDWGANAKRFPQFVEPSEGYHGLKFWETFGAISFAIRVRVEILRDLGACLNPFGAQQLLIGIETLSLRAERHASNALTLARYLEASPYVSWVSYPGLESHPTHDKAKKYLTRGFGGVLSFGVKGGGAAGSKIVDGFKLVSNLANVGDSKTLAIHPWSTTHEQLTDEEKIASGVSEDLIRISVGTEHIEDIVADFEQSFKAAEIDLTDRTKDLRARDSQTSTITTHQYTTHDPFPTTKQTETMRLPITSLLPLLLSTLSLTSAHSTTPQTSLTILIPPTPNLPNPNILPPSTTASLSSLAKPFTSAPLSLKNTFVFHNVTPGSYLVDIHCTTYAFSPLRLDVLRNEENEITVRAWETYRGNDWNNKGEETTRRGEKNTVEVRGLGHKAYFVERSKFSVLSIFKNPIILLSLVSMGLFFGMPKLVENMDPEMRAEWEENQKNNPMNALMGAASGGQAANPMANFDVAGYLAGTTKKEDGNGSKKKK
;
A
#
# COMPACT_ATOMS: atom_id res chain seq x y z
N MET A 1 -0.98 38.89 -0.33
CA MET A 1 -0.93 37.83 0.71
C MET A 1 0.40 37.77 1.46
N ALA A 2 1.56 38.03 0.84
CA ALA A 2 2.83 38.11 1.56
C ALA A 2 2.74 39.05 2.79
N GLY A 3 3.28 38.60 3.93
CA GLY A 3 3.24 39.33 5.22
C GLY A 3 2.09 38.97 6.17
N GLN A 4 1.12 38.14 5.76
CA GLN A 4 0.06 37.66 6.67
C GLN A 4 0.54 36.54 7.61
N ARG A 5 -0.20 36.33 8.72
CA ARG A 5 0.04 35.27 9.72
C ARG A 5 -0.57 33.93 9.26
N PHE A 6 -0.06 32.83 9.82
CA PHE A 6 -0.40 31.45 9.43
C PHE A 6 -1.91 31.19 9.43
N GLU A 7 -2.61 31.65 10.46
CA GLU A 7 -4.06 31.43 10.69
C GLU A 7 -4.90 32.14 9.61
N THR A 8 -4.40 33.25 9.07
CA THR A 8 -5.03 33.95 7.94
C THR A 8 -4.69 33.27 6.62
N LEU A 9 -3.44 32.84 6.44
CA LEU A 9 -2.98 32.12 5.25
C LEU A 9 -3.71 30.78 5.07
N GLN A 10 -3.97 30.02 6.14
CA GLN A 10 -4.64 28.72 6.06
C GLN A 10 -6.10 28.82 5.58
N LEU A 11 -6.72 30.00 5.71
CA LEU A 11 -8.09 30.27 5.27
C LEU A 11 -8.17 30.90 3.86
N HIS A 12 -7.14 31.61 3.42
CA HIS A 12 -7.24 32.52 2.27
C HIS A 12 -6.14 32.35 1.22
N ALA A 13 -4.98 31.78 1.56
CA ALA A 13 -3.91 31.63 0.58
C ALA A 13 -4.33 30.72 -0.58
N GLY A 14 -3.91 31.10 -1.78
CA GLY A 14 -4.25 30.43 -3.03
C GLY A 14 -5.66 30.70 -3.57
N GLN A 15 -6.55 31.38 -2.83
CA GLN A 15 -7.96 31.49 -3.16
C GLN A 15 -8.46 32.94 -3.23
N GLU A 16 -9.17 33.25 -4.32
CA GLU A 16 -10.10 34.37 -4.40
C GLU A 16 -11.53 33.82 -4.59
N PRO A 17 -12.61 34.60 -4.34
CA PRO A 17 -13.97 34.20 -4.70
C PRO A 17 -14.07 33.85 -6.19
N ASP A 18 -14.85 32.82 -6.55
CA ASP A 18 -15.00 32.43 -7.95
C ASP A 18 -15.60 33.61 -8.78
N PRO A 19 -14.92 34.10 -9.83
CA PRO A 19 -15.36 35.29 -10.56
C PRO A 19 -16.64 35.08 -11.39
N THR A 20 -17.08 33.83 -11.59
CA THR A 20 -18.28 33.51 -12.38
C THR A 20 -19.55 33.54 -11.53
N THR A 21 -19.46 33.07 -10.29
CA THR A 21 -20.60 32.81 -9.40
C THR A 21 -20.53 33.56 -8.06
N ASN A 22 -19.39 34.18 -7.75
CA ASN A 22 -19.04 34.74 -6.44
C ASN A 22 -19.02 33.71 -5.29
N ALA A 23 -18.88 32.42 -5.60
CA ALA A 23 -18.75 31.38 -4.58
C ALA A 23 -17.53 31.64 -3.68
N ARG A 24 -17.76 31.69 -2.36
CA ARG A 24 -16.69 31.93 -1.36
C ARG A 24 -15.95 30.67 -0.94
N ALA A 25 -16.57 29.49 -1.05
CA ALA A 25 -15.88 28.21 -0.90
C ALA A 25 -15.20 27.83 -2.22
N VAL A 26 -14.10 27.06 -2.16
CA VAL A 26 -13.40 26.58 -3.35
C VAL A 26 -14.31 25.62 -4.14
N PRO A 27 -14.60 25.88 -5.43
CA PRO A 27 -15.39 24.95 -6.23
C PRO A 27 -14.61 23.65 -6.50
N ILE A 28 -15.33 22.53 -6.57
CA ILE A 28 -14.75 21.23 -6.97
C ILE A 28 -14.81 21.12 -8.49
N TYR A 29 -13.68 21.37 -9.16
CA TYR A 29 -13.54 21.20 -10.62
C TYR A 29 -13.34 19.73 -10.95
N ALA A 30 -14.42 18.95 -10.86
CA ALA A 30 -14.50 17.52 -11.21
C ALA A 30 -14.45 17.27 -12.74
N SER A 31 -13.52 17.93 -13.44
CA SER A 31 -13.27 17.75 -14.87
C SER A 31 -11.93 17.05 -15.11
N THR A 32 -11.80 16.35 -16.24
CA THR A 32 -10.53 15.84 -16.76
C THR A 32 -9.82 16.87 -17.63
N SER A 33 -10.58 17.61 -18.45
CA SER A 33 -10.07 18.49 -19.52
C SER A 33 -10.61 19.91 -19.40
N PHE A 34 -9.93 20.86 -20.02
CA PHE A 34 -10.32 22.26 -20.07
C PHE A 34 -10.35 22.76 -21.52
N VAL A 35 -11.33 23.59 -21.87
CA VAL A 35 -11.52 24.10 -23.23
C VAL A 35 -10.50 25.21 -23.52
N PHE A 36 -9.89 25.20 -24.70
CA PHE A 36 -9.05 26.31 -25.17
C PHE A 36 -9.90 27.37 -25.87
N ASN A 37 -9.55 28.64 -25.68
CA ASN A 37 -10.16 29.77 -26.38
C ASN A 37 -10.04 29.64 -27.91
N ASP A 38 -8.87 29.18 -28.36
CA ASP A 38 -8.54 28.88 -29.75
C ASP A 38 -7.32 27.94 -29.83
N SER A 39 -6.97 27.47 -31.03
CA SER A 39 -5.82 26.58 -31.25
C SER A 39 -4.46 27.21 -30.91
N ALA A 40 -4.32 28.54 -31.02
CA ALA A 40 -3.08 29.23 -30.67
C ALA A 40 -2.91 29.37 -29.16
N HIS A 41 -3.99 29.56 -28.40
CA HIS A 41 -3.99 29.45 -26.94
C HIS A 41 -3.56 28.05 -26.50
N GLY A 42 -4.14 26.99 -27.08
CA GLY A 42 -3.69 25.61 -26.82
C GLY A 42 -2.19 25.42 -27.09
N ALA A 43 -1.69 25.91 -28.22
CA ALA A 43 -0.26 25.84 -28.56
C ALA A 43 0.65 26.62 -27.60
N ARG A 44 0.20 27.77 -27.06
CA ARG A 44 0.97 28.53 -26.05
C ARG A 44 1.02 27.81 -24.71
N LEU A 45 -0.09 27.18 -24.27
CA LEU A 45 -0.13 26.37 -23.06
C LEU A 45 0.81 25.16 -23.15
N PHE A 46 0.72 24.37 -24.23
CA PHE A 46 1.61 23.20 -24.42
C PHE A 46 3.08 23.59 -24.56
N GLY A 47 3.38 24.74 -25.18
CA GLY A 47 4.74 25.29 -25.27
C GLY A 47 5.24 26.00 -24.01
N LEU A 48 4.49 25.96 -22.89
CA LEU A 48 4.77 26.66 -21.63
C LEU A 48 5.01 28.18 -21.78
N LYS A 49 4.43 28.80 -22.80
CA LYS A 49 4.49 30.25 -23.09
C LYS A 49 3.40 31.04 -22.37
N GLU A 50 2.42 30.33 -21.82
CA GLU A 50 1.28 30.86 -21.08
C GLU A 50 0.91 29.83 -19.99
N PHE A 51 0.60 30.29 -18.78
CA PHE A 51 0.12 29.41 -17.71
C PHE A 51 -1.39 29.23 -17.81
N GLY A 52 -1.86 28.00 -17.71
CA GLY A 52 -3.29 27.70 -17.77
C GLY A 52 -3.59 26.21 -17.67
N ASN A 53 -4.88 25.89 -17.53
CA ASN A 53 -5.32 24.51 -17.38
C ASN A 53 -5.40 23.81 -18.75
N ILE A 54 -4.80 22.64 -18.85
CA ILE A 54 -4.86 21.75 -20.02
C ILE A 54 -5.65 20.49 -19.66
N TYR A 55 -5.16 19.76 -18.65
CA TYR A 55 -5.70 18.48 -18.23
C TYR A 55 -5.37 18.23 -16.75
N SER A 56 -6.34 17.70 -15.98
CA SER A 56 -6.27 17.59 -14.51
C SER A 56 -5.15 16.70 -13.97
N ARG A 57 -4.51 15.87 -14.82
CA ARG A 57 -3.30 15.10 -14.44
C ARG A 57 -2.09 15.99 -14.12
N ILE A 58 -2.02 17.21 -14.66
CA ILE A 58 -0.90 18.14 -14.43
C ILE A 58 -1.32 19.44 -13.72
N MET A 59 -2.55 19.91 -13.91
CA MET A 59 -3.08 21.10 -13.24
C MET A 59 -4.61 21.06 -13.21
N ASN A 60 -5.19 21.35 -12.05
CA ASN A 60 -6.63 21.45 -11.82
C ASN A 60 -6.91 22.62 -10.85
N PRO A 61 -7.91 23.48 -11.06
CA PRO A 61 -8.08 24.67 -10.22
C PRO A 61 -8.32 24.39 -8.73
N THR A 62 -9.02 23.31 -8.35
CA THR A 62 -9.19 22.95 -6.93
C THR A 62 -7.86 22.50 -6.31
N VAL A 63 -7.03 21.81 -7.08
CA VAL A 63 -5.70 21.35 -6.65
C VAL A 63 -4.71 22.51 -6.57
N ASP A 64 -4.78 23.47 -7.51
CA ASP A 64 -3.95 24.68 -7.55
C ASP A 64 -4.16 25.58 -6.31
N VAL A 65 -5.40 25.71 -5.81
CA VAL A 65 -5.66 26.40 -4.53
C VAL A 65 -4.96 25.69 -3.36
N PHE A 66 -5.04 24.35 -3.30
CA PHE A 66 -4.36 23.54 -2.27
C PHE A 66 -2.83 23.68 -2.33
N GLU A 67 -2.25 23.59 -3.53
CA GLU A 67 -0.83 23.77 -3.78
C GLU A 67 -0.35 25.16 -3.32
N LYS A 68 -1.01 26.22 -3.79
CA LYS A 68 -0.69 27.62 -3.41
C LYS A 68 -0.85 27.87 -1.92
N ARG A 69 -1.84 27.25 -1.28
CA ARG A 69 -2.08 27.37 0.16
C ARG A 69 -0.95 26.73 0.97
N ILE A 70 -0.56 25.50 0.66
CA ILE A 70 0.55 24.83 1.34
C ILE A 70 1.89 25.55 1.09
N ALA A 71 2.16 26.00 -0.15
CA ALA A 71 3.36 26.79 -0.44
C ALA A 71 3.46 28.04 0.44
N ALA A 72 2.36 28.78 0.59
CA ALA A 72 2.30 29.97 1.44
C ALA A 72 2.47 29.66 2.94
N LEU A 73 2.00 28.51 3.42
CA LEU A 73 2.16 28.11 4.83
C LEU A 73 3.60 27.70 5.16
N GLU A 74 4.26 26.95 4.28
CA GLU A 74 5.69 26.58 4.41
C GLU A 74 6.65 27.74 4.10
N GLY A 75 6.19 28.80 3.43
CA GLY A 75 7.04 29.91 2.98
C GLY A 75 7.81 29.62 1.68
N GLY A 76 7.34 28.67 0.89
CA GLY A 76 7.86 28.37 -0.45
C GLY A 76 7.22 29.22 -1.55
N VAL A 77 7.78 29.13 -2.77
CA VAL A 77 7.33 29.89 -3.95
C VAL A 77 6.30 29.14 -4.78
N ALA A 78 6.30 27.81 -4.74
CA ALA A 78 5.40 26.95 -5.51
C ALA A 78 5.25 25.58 -4.84
N ALA A 79 4.20 24.84 -5.21
CA ALA A 79 4.02 23.46 -4.79
C ALA A 79 3.42 22.60 -5.92
N VAL A 80 3.56 21.27 -5.78
CA VAL A 80 2.96 20.26 -6.65
C VAL A 80 2.32 19.17 -5.79
N ALA A 81 1.01 18.97 -5.94
CA ALA A 81 0.23 18.00 -5.20
C ALA A 81 0.24 16.63 -5.88
N THR A 82 0.16 15.58 -5.06
CA THR A 82 0.45 14.21 -5.49
C THR A 82 -0.54 13.22 -4.86
N SER A 83 -0.64 12.02 -5.44
CA SER A 83 -1.56 10.97 -4.98
C SER A 83 -1.24 10.41 -3.58
N SER A 84 -0.03 10.63 -3.04
CA SER A 84 0.37 10.19 -1.70
C SER A 84 1.69 10.84 -1.27
N GLY A 85 1.99 10.90 0.04
CA GLY A 85 3.31 11.32 0.52
C GLY A 85 4.47 10.52 -0.09
N GLN A 86 4.28 9.21 -0.30
CA GLN A 86 5.23 8.34 -1.00
C GLN A 86 5.46 8.73 -2.46
N ALA A 87 4.44 9.26 -3.16
CA ALA A 87 4.60 9.84 -4.48
C ALA A 87 5.28 11.23 -4.44
N ALA A 88 5.06 12.03 -3.39
CA ALA A 88 5.73 13.33 -3.22
C ALA A 88 7.25 13.17 -3.09
N GLN A 89 7.73 12.36 -2.14
CA GLN A 89 9.15 12.05 -2.00
C GLN A 89 9.73 11.40 -3.26
N PHE A 90 9.00 10.49 -3.92
CA PHE A 90 9.49 9.81 -5.12
C PHE A 90 9.72 10.80 -6.26
N MET A 91 8.73 11.65 -6.55
CA MET A 91 8.83 12.62 -7.65
C MET A 91 9.82 13.75 -7.36
N ALA A 92 9.98 14.15 -6.08
CA ALA A 92 11.01 15.12 -5.69
C ALA A 92 12.43 14.60 -5.97
N ILE A 93 12.73 13.34 -5.62
CA ILE A 93 14.04 12.72 -5.87
C ILE A 93 14.23 12.41 -7.36
N ALA A 94 13.20 11.92 -8.06
CA ALA A 94 13.25 11.69 -9.51
C ALA A 94 13.41 12.98 -10.34
N ALA A 95 13.09 14.15 -9.76
CA ALA A 95 13.40 15.45 -10.35
C ALA A 95 14.86 15.89 -10.17
N LEU A 96 15.68 15.15 -9.41
CA LEU A 96 17.08 15.49 -9.10
C LEU A 96 18.09 14.41 -9.52
N ALA A 97 17.74 13.15 -9.34
CA ALA A 97 18.60 11.99 -9.49
C ALA A 97 18.13 11.05 -10.62
N HIS A 98 19.09 10.45 -11.31
CA HIS A 98 18.88 9.45 -12.35
C HIS A 98 19.71 8.19 -12.07
N SER A 99 19.64 7.19 -12.94
CA SER A 99 20.42 5.95 -12.80
C SER A 99 21.93 6.24 -12.72
N GLY A 100 22.59 5.74 -11.68
CA GLY A 100 24.01 5.99 -11.37
C GLY A 100 24.26 7.10 -10.35
N ASP A 101 23.23 7.84 -9.93
CA ASP A 101 23.32 8.86 -8.88
C ASP A 101 23.05 8.29 -7.48
N ASN A 102 23.33 9.09 -6.44
CA ASN A 102 22.95 8.78 -5.07
C ASN A 102 22.26 9.93 -4.33
N ILE A 103 21.57 9.61 -3.25
CA ILE A 103 21.16 10.55 -2.21
C ILE A 103 21.74 10.10 -0.87
N ILE A 104 21.83 11.02 0.10
CA ILE A 104 22.20 10.71 1.48
C ILE A 104 20.97 10.90 2.36
N SER A 105 20.75 9.99 3.31
CA SER A 105 19.66 10.08 4.27
C SER A 105 20.08 9.53 5.63
N THR A 106 19.46 10.02 6.71
CA THR A 106 19.48 9.27 7.98
C THR A 106 18.73 7.94 7.81
N SER A 107 19.05 6.94 8.64
CA SER A 107 18.28 5.70 8.78
C SER A 107 17.04 5.86 9.67
N ASN A 108 16.97 6.93 10.47
CA ASN A 108 15.81 7.27 11.32
C ASN A 108 14.68 7.88 10.47
N LEU A 109 13.98 7.03 9.71
CA LEU A 109 12.91 7.42 8.79
C LEU A 109 11.63 6.65 9.09
N TYR A 110 10.50 7.17 8.59
CA TYR A 110 9.33 6.34 8.32
C TYR A 110 9.72 5.10 7.50
N GLY A 111 9.39 3.91 8.01
CA GLY A 111 9.79 2.63 7.40
C GLY A 111 9.39 2.46 5.93
N GLY A 112 8.29 3.09 5.49
CA GLY A 112 7.93 3.14 4.07
C GLY A 112 8.92 3.93 3.23
N THR A 113 9.43 5.06 3.73
CA THR A 113 10.49 5.86 3.11
C THR A 113 11.81 5.11 3.08
N TYR A 114 12.23 4.51 4.20
CA TYR A 114 13.42 3.67 4.26
C TYR A 114 13.37 2.53 3.23
N ASN A 115 12.25 1.82 3.14
CA ASN A 115 12.06 0.77 2.14
C ASN A 115 12.03 1.31 0.69
N GLN A 116 11.42 2.48 0.46
CA GLN A 116 11.45 3.13 -0.86
C GLN A 116 12.90 3.44 -1.29
N PHE A 117 13.69 3.99 -0.37
CA PHE A 117 15.09 4.39 -0.60
C PHE A 117 16.04 3.18 -0.77
N LYS A 118 15.84 2.13 0.03
CA LYS A 118 16.65 0.90 -0.01
C LYS A 118 16.30 -0.03 -1.18
N VAL A 119 15.00 -0.16 -1.51
CA VAL A 119 14.51 -1.21 -2.41
C VAL A 119 13.92 -0.67 -3.72
N LEU A 120 13.12 0.39 -3.69
CA LEU A 120 12.47 0.89 -4.92
C LEU A 120 13.45 1.69 -5.78
N PHE A 121 14.14 2.69 -5.20
CA PHE A 121 15.09 3.53 -5.93
C PHE A 121 16.25 2.74 -6.52
N ALA A 122 16.75 1.72 -5.82
CA ALA A 122 17.79 0.83 -6.31
C ALA A 122 17.42 0.14 -7.64
N ARG A 123 16.12 -0.15 -7.87
CA ARG A 123 15.62 -0.72 -9.15
C ARG A 123 15.64 0.28 -10.29
N PHE A 124 15.64 1.58 -10.00
CA PHE A 124 15.83 2.67 -10.96
C PHE A 124 17.30 3.11 -11.08
N GLY A 125 18.23 2.40 -10.42
CA GLY A 125 19.66 2.72 -10.42
C GLY A 125 20.06 3.91 -9.54
N ILE A 126 19.13 4.44 -8.73
CA ILE A 126 19.41 5.50 -7.75
C ILE A 126 19.70 4.83 -6.41
N THR A 127 20.83 5.17 -5.79
CA THR A 127 21.24 4.55 -4.51
C THR A 127 21.07 5.50 -3.33
N THR A 128 20.89 4.96 -2.13
CA THR A 128 20.81 5.76 -0.89
C THR A 128 21.97 5.39 0.03
N LYS A 129 22.76 6.38 0.44
CA LYS A 129 23.76 6.26 1.50
C LYS A 129 23.07 6.58 2.83
N PHE A 130 22.96 5.58 3.71
CA PHE A 130 22.36 5.77 5.03
C PHE A 130 23.43 6.15 6.06
N VAL A 131 23.18 7.23 6.80
CA VAL A 131 23.91 7.62 8.01
C VAL A 131 23.12 7.21 9.26
N ASN A 132 23.80 6.92 10.37
CA ASN A 132 23.16 6.28 11.53
C ASN A 132 22.52 7.28 12.50
N GLY A 133 22.86 8.57 12.39
CA GLY A 133 22.30 9.64 13.19
C GLY A 133 21.78 10.82 12.37
N GLU A 134 21.76 11.98 13.02
CA GLU A 134 21.45 13.29 12.45
C GLU A 134 22.65 14.25 12.68
N ASN A 135 23.87 13.70 12.82
CA ASN A 135 25.09 14.47 12.98
C ASN A 135 25.52 15.05 11.61
N PRO A 136 25.65 16.38 11.45
CA PRO A 136 26.08 17.01 10.20
C PRO A 136 27.40 16.44 9.62
N GLU A 137 28.33 15.99 10.47
CA GLU A 137 29.61 15.39 10.03
C GLU A 137 29.44 14.05 9.30
N GLU A 138 28.45 13.23 9.68
CA GLU A 138 28.16 11.96 8.97
C GLU A 138 27.64 12.23 7.55
N PHE A 139 26.83 13.28 7.37
CA PHE A 139 26.39 13.71 6.04
C PHE A 139 27.58 14.19 5.21
N ALA A 140 28.46 15.02 5.78
CA ALA A 140 29.66 15.51 5.09
C ALA A 140 30.55 14.36 4.58
N ALA A 141 30.79 13.34 5.42
CA ALA A 141 31.60 12.18 5.07
C ALA A 141 30.98 11.28 3.99
N ALA A 142 29.66 11.37 3.76
CA ALA A 142 28.95 10.57 2.76
C ALA A 142 28.83 11.26 1.37
N ILE A 143 29.18 12.54 1.24
CA ILE A 143 29.07 13.31 -0.02
C ILE A 143 30.08 12.83 -1.08
N ASP A 144 29.61 12.74 -2.33
CA ASP A 144 30.46 12.61 -3.52
C ASP A 144 29.97 13.44 -4.73
N ASP A 145 30.57 13.23 -5.90
CA ASP A 145 30.21 13.88 -7.17
C ASP A 145 28.86 13.40 -7.74
N LYS A 146 28.32 12.29 -7.22
CA LYS A 146 27.05 11.66 -7.62
C LYS A 146 25.91 11.93 -6.64
N THR A 147 26.17 12.49 -5.46
CA THR A 147 25.14 12.90 -4.51
C THR A 147 24.24 14.00 -5.12
N LYS A 148 22.91 13.84 -5.05
CA LYS A 148 21.92 14.77 -5.63
C LYS A 148 21.00 15.43 -4.61
N ALA A 149 20.89 14.88 -3.41
CA ALA A 149 20.14 15.46 -2.30
C ALA A 149 20.64 14.91 -0.96
N ILE A 150 20.47 15.70 0.09
CA ILE A 150 20.39 15.21 1.46
C ILE A 150 18.90 15.17 1.85
N TYR A 151 18.44 14.05 2.40
CA TYR A 151 17.06 13.85 2.86
C TYR A 151 17.02 13.65 4.38
N ILE A 152 16.14 14.39 5.06
CA ILE A 152 15.89 14.28 6.51
C ILE A 152 14.40 14.43 6.81
N GLU A 153 13.96 13.93 7.97
CA GLU A 153 12.62 14.18 8.49
C GLU A 153 12.68 15.34 9.51
N SER A 154 11.65 16.18 9.53
CA SER A 154 11.51 17.31 10.48
C SER A 154 11.51 16.90 11.96
N ILE A 155 10.89 15.75 12.22
CA ILE A 155 10.91 15.01 13.49
C ILE A 155 10.99 13.54 13.07
N SER A 156 12.10 12.86 13.36
CA SER A 156 12.34 11.51 12.84
C SER A 156 11.49 10.43 13.50
N ASN A 157 11.23 9.35 12.77
CA ASN A 157 10.44 8.20 13.23
C ASN A 157 11.35 6.95 13.35
N PRO A 158 11.32 6.16 14.45
CA PRO A 158 10.50 6.27 15.66
C PRO A 158 11.14 7.06 16.82
N ARG A 159 12.32 7.67 16.64
CA ARG A 159 13.09 8.28 17.74
C ARG A 159 12.60 9.67 18.17
N TYR A 160 11.89 10.39 17.30
CA TYR A 160 11.49 11.79 17.44
C TYR A 160 12.66 12.75 17.65
N SER A 161 13.82 12.45 17.07
CA SER A 161 14.92 13.40 17.04
C SER A 161 14.58 14.58 16.13
N VAL A 162 15.01 15.78 16.52
CA VAL A 162 14.95 16.97 15.68
C VAL A 162 16.35 17.24 15.13
N PRO A 163 16.56 17.20 13.80
CA PRO A 163 17.88 17.40 13.20
C PRO A 163 18.33 18.86 13.29
N ASP A 164 19.61 19.11 13.05
CA ASP A 164 20.13 20.48 12.96
C ASP A 164 20.03 21.00 11.52
N PHE A 165 18.85 21.52 11.15
CA PHE A 165 18.54 21.98 9.79
C PHE A 165 19.59 22.95 9.24
N GLU A 166 20.00 23.94 10.03
CA GLU A 166 20.94 25.00 9.59
C GLU A 166 22.33 24.42 9.32
N ALA A 167 22.83 23.54 10.19
CA ALA A 167 24.14 22.91 10.03
C ALA A 167 24.17 21.94 8.84
N ILE A 168 23.11 21.12 8.67
CA ILE A 168 23.00 20.19 7.54
C ILE A 168 22.86 20.95 6.22
N SER A 169 22.01 21.98 6.16
CA SER A 169 21.81 22.79 4.95
C SER A 169 23.08 23.52 4.55
N LYS A 170 23.82 24.09 5.51
CA LYS A 170 25.13 24.70 5.24
C LYS A 170 26.10 23.72 4.55
N ILE A 171 26.26 22.52 5.08
CA ILE A 171 27.15 21.48 4.52
C ILE A 171 26.69 21.06 3.11
N ALA A 172 25.38 20.93 2.92
CA ALA A 172 24.79 20.60 1.62
C ALA A 172 25.09 21.68 0.57
N HIS A 173 24.84 22.95 0.93
CA HIS A 173 25.04 24.12 0.05
C HIS A 173 26.51 24.37 -0.27
N GLU A 174 27.42 24.18 0.69
CA GLU A 174 28.89 24.23 0.47
C GLU A 174 29.37 23.19 -0.57
N ASN A 175 28.60 22.12 -0.78
CA ASN A 175 28.87 21.07 -1.78
C ASN A 175 27.95 21.15 -3.03
N GLY A 176 27.12 22.18 -3.12
CA GLY A 176 26.18 22.37 -4.22
C GLY A 176 25.07 21.32 -4.29
N ILE A 177 24.55 20.89 -3.14
CA ILE A 177 23.51 19.86 -3.00
C ILE A 177 22.29 20.46 -2.28
N PRO A 178 21.05 20.24 -2.76
CA PRO A 178 19.84 20.69 -2.08
C PRO A 178 19.48 19.76 -0.91
N VAL A 179 18.83 20.33 0.12
CA VAL A 179 18.22 19.58 1.22
C VAL A 179 16.71 19.41 0.98
N ILE A 180 16.27 18.16 1.05
CA ILE A 180 14.85 17.77 1.08
C ILE A 180 14.48 17.47 2.54
N VAL A 181 13.44 18.13 3.06
CA VAL A 181 12.90 17.83 4.40
C VAL A 181 11.49 17.28 4.31
N ASP A 182 11.25 16.10 4.89
CA ASP A 182 9.89 15.63 5.14
C ASP A 182 9.32 16.39 6.36
N ASN A 183 8.47 17.37 6.07
CA ASN A 183 7.81 18.19 7.09
C ASN A 183 6.41 17.67 7.43
N THR A 184 6.11 16.39 7.20
CA THR A 184 4.83 15.77 7.59
C THR A 184 4.54 16.00 9.08
N PHE A 185 5.53 15.78 9.95
CA PHE A 185 5.40 15.98 11.40
C PHE A 185 5.42 17.45 11.81
N GLY A 186 5.99 18.36 11.00
CA GLY A 186 5.82 19.81 11.14
C GLY A 186 4.41 20.33 10.84
N ALA A 187 3.51 19.47 10.38
CA ALA A 187 2.09 19.74 10.16
C ALA A 187 1.82 20.93 9.21
N GLY A 188 2.42 20.91 8.01
CA GLY A 188 2.18 21.92 6.97
C GLY A 188 2.68 23.31 7.36
N GLY A 189 3.91 23.38 7.87
CA GLY A 189 4.58 24.62 8.30
C GLY A 189 4.19 25.11 9.69
N TYR A 190 3.31 24.39 10.40
CA TYR A 190 2.77 24.87 11.67
C TYR A 190 3.79 24.82 12.81
N PHE A 191 4.39 23.66 13.08
CA PHE A 191 5.35 23.53 14.19
C PHE A 191 6.72 24.11 13.83
N VAL A 192 7.15 23.90 12.58
CA VAL A 192 8.41 24.39 12.00
C VAL A 192 8.22 24.57 10.49
N ARG A 193 8.91 25.55 9.91
CA ARG A 193 9.06 25.74 8.46
C ARG A 193 10.53 25.52 8.09
N PRO A 194 10.93 24.32 7.63
CA PRO A 194 12.34 24.02 7.36
C PRO A 194 12.99 24.97 6.33
N ILE A 195 12.17 25.58 5.46
CA ILE A 195 12.58 26.60 4.48
C ILE A 195 13.19 27.84 5.17
N ASP A 196 12.75 28.20 6.37
CA ASP A 196 13.35 29.30 7.15
C ASP A 196 14.75 28.95 7.68
N HIS A 197 15.09 27.66 7.74
CA HIS A 197 16.33 27.11 8.31
C HIS A 197 17.26 26.46 7.26
N GLY A 198 17.05 26.78 5.97
CA GLY A 198 17.93 26.39 4.86
C GLY A 198 17.45 25.23 3.99
N ALA A 199 16.30 24.61 4.28
CA ALA A 199 15.76 23.58 3.40
C ALA A 199 15.34 24.14 2.03
N ASP A 200 15.71 23.44 0.96
CA ASP A 200 15.44 23.86 -0.41
C ASP A 200 14.10 23.32 -0.92
N ILE A 201 13.75 22.11 -0.50
CA ILE A 201 12.55 21.39 -0.90
C ILE A 201 11.91 20.81 0.36
N VAL A 202 10.59 20.97 0.49
CA VAL A 202 9.81 20.32 1.56
C VAL A 202 8.85 19.31 0.93
N VAL A 203 8.70 18.14 1.56
CA VAL A 203 7.69 17.15 1.18
C VAL A 203 6.77 16.84 2.35
N HIS A 204 5.51 16.53 2.06
CA HIS A 204 4.56 16.03 3.05
C HIS A 204 3.75 14.84 2.54
N SER A 205 3.43 13.95 3.48
CA SER A 205 2.20 13.18 3.42
C SER A 205 1.03 14.04 3.89
N ALA A 206 0.36 14.72 2.96
CA ALA A 206 -0.84 15.52 3.23
C ALA A 206 -1.99 14.67 3.85
N THR A 207 -1.92 13.35 3.70
CA THR A 207 -2.70 12.33 4.43
C THR A 207 -2.75 12.52 5.95
N LYS A 208 -1.73 13.12 6.57
CA LYS A 208 -1.60 13.27 8.02
C LYS A 208 -2.22 14.59 8.48
N TRP A 209 -1.56 15.39 9.33
CA TRP A 209 -2.14 16.58 9.96
C TRP A 209 -2.75 17.62 9.01
N ILE A 210 -2.24 17.75 7.78
CA ILE A 210 -2.82 18.62 6.74
C ILE A 210 -4.29 18.22 6.49
N GLY A 211 -4.55 16.94 6.17
CA GLY A 211 -5.91 16.40 6.03
C GLY A 211 -6.64 16.25 7.37
N GLY A 212 -5.96 15.77 8.42
CA GLY A 212 -6.40 15.81 9.83
C GLY A 212 -7.53 14.85 10.24
N HIS A 213 -8.24 14.24 9.30
CA HIS A 213 -9.51 13.54 9.55
C HIS A 213 -9.52 12.05 9.16
N GLY A 214 -8.39 11.52 8.65
CA GLY A 214 -8.25 10.12 8.26
C GLY A 214 -8.95 9.72 6.94
N THR A 215 -9.38 10.69 6.12
CA THR A 215 -10.26 10.43 4.96
C THR A 215 -9.57 10.37 3.60
N THR A 216 -8.41 11.01 3.43
CA THR A 216 -7.80 11.26 2.11
C THR A 216 -6.32 10.90 2.12
N ILE A 217 -5.89 10.01 1.20
CA ILE A 217 -4.47 9.81 0.91
C ILE A 217 -4.02 10.85 -0.11
N ALA A 218 -2.96 11.58 0.24
CA ALA A 218 -2.38 12.62 -0.60
C ALA A 218 -0.94 12.95 -0.18
N GLY A 219 -0.21 13.60 -1.07
CA GLY A 219 1.09 14.22 -0.80
C GLY A 219 1.21 15.59 -1.46
N VAL A 220 2.26 16.32 -1.09
CA VAL A 220 2.60 17.60 -1.70
C VAL A 220 4.10 17.84 -1.58
N ILE A 221 4.67 18.42 -2.63
CA ILE A 221 6.07 18.87 -2.72
C ILE A 221 6.02 20.40 -2.75
N VAL A 222 6.85 21.07 -1.95
CA VAL A 222 6.98 22.52 -1.91
C VAL A 222 8.40 22.90 -2.32
N ASP A 223 8.50 23.85 -3.24
CA ASP A 223 9.74 24.45 -3.72
C ASP A 223 10.00 25.75 -2.95
N SER A 224 11.16 25.86 -2.31
CA SER A 224 11.57 27.11 -1.63
C SER A 224 11.92 28.22 -2.62
N GLY A 225 12.34 27.87 -3.84
CA GLY A 225 12.95 28.77 -4.81
C GLY A 225 14.27 29.42 -4.37
N LYS A 226 14.91 28.90 -3.32
CA LYS A 226 16.18 29.43 -2.76
C LYS A 226 17.42 28.76 -3.35
N PHE A 227 17.31 27.53 -3.83
CA PHE A 227 18.46 26.81 -4.41
C PHE A 227 18.81 27.32 -5.80
N ASP A 228 20.06 27.75 -6.00
CA ASP A 228 20.54 28.21 -7.31
C ASP A 228 20.91 27.02 -8.21
N TRP A 229 19.96 26.62 -9.06
CA TRP A 229 20.17 25.56 -10.05
C TRP A 229 21.19 25.95 -11.13
N GLY A 230 21.42 27.25 -11.37
CA GLY A 230 22.40 27.77 -12.32
C GLY A 230 23.83 27.66 -11.82
N ALA A 231 24.10 28.10 -10.60
CA ALA A 231 25.39 27.93 -9.94
C ALA A 231 25.79 26.45 -9.83
N ASN A 232 24.79 25.56 -9.67
CA ASN A 232 24.96 24.11 -9.53
C ASN A 232 24.75 23.31 -10.83
N ALA A 233 24.79 24.00 -11.99
CA ALA A 233 24.62 23.44 -13.33
C ALA A 233 25.36 22.12 -13.58
N LYS A 234 26.63 22.00 -13.16
CA LYS A 234 27.45 20.79 -13.35
C LYS A 234 26.84 19.56 -12.66
N ARG A 235 26.17 19.74 -11.51
CA ARG A 235 25.53 18.65 -10.75
C ARG A 235 24.10 18.38 -11.25
N PHE A 236 23.39 19.41 -11.72
CA PHE A 236 22.01 19.32 -12.19
C PHE A 236 21.80 19.91 -13.60
N PRO A 237 22.45 19.33 -14.64
CA PRO A 237 22.36 19.86 -16.01
C PRO A 237 20.92 19.92 -16.53
N GLN A 238 20.03 19.05 -16.04
CA GLN A 238 18.61 19.00 -16.44
C GLN A 238 17.81 20.31 -16.20
N PHE A 239 18.31 21.25 -15.41
CA PHE A 239 17.67 22.55 -15.22
C PHE A 239 18.19 23.64 -16.17
N VAL A 240 19.43 23.51 -16.68
CA VAL A 240 20.09 24.56 -17.48
C VAL A 240 20.29 24.19 -18.95
N GLU A 241 20.36 22.88 -19.25
CA GLU A 241 20.47 22.36 -20.60
C GLU A 241 19.09 22.28 -21.29
N PRO A 242 19.05 22.25 -22.64
CA PRO A 242 17.80 22.15 -23.39
C PRO A 242 17.05 20.83 -23.10
N SER A 243 15.82 20.88 -22.59
CA SER A 243 14.98 19.69 -22.35
C SER A 243 14.44 19.11 -23.67
N GLU A 244 14.77 17.85 -23.95
CA GLU A 244 14.22 17.09 -25.06
C GLU A 244 12.68 17.00 -24.99
N GLY A 245 12.15 16.75 -23.79
CA GLY A 245 10.70 16.62 -23.52
C GLY A 245 9.91 17.93 -23.68
N TYR A 246 10.60 19.06 -23.85
CA TYR A 246 10.03 20.40 -24.04
C TYR A 246 10.72 21.19 -25.17
N HIS A 247 11.10 20.52 -26.26
CA HIS A 247 11.59 21.14 -27.50
C HIS A 247 12.79 22.10 -27.33
N GLY A 248 13.69 21.78 -26.41
CA GLY A 248 14.89 22.55 -26.13
C GLY A 248 14.69 23.68 -25.10
N LEU A 249 13.57 23.72 -24.40
CA LEU A 249 13.33 24.64 -23.29
C LEU A 249 14.38 24.44 -22.18
N LYS A 250 14.93 25.53 -21.67
CA LYS A 250 15.82 25.52 -20.50
C LYS A 250 15.08 25.99 -19.26
N PHE A 251 14.90 25.12 -18.27
CA PHE A 251 14.02 25.40 -17.13
C PHE A 251 14.47 26.60 -16.29
N TRP A 252 15.76 26.71 -15.97
CA TRP A 252 16.32 27.78 -15.13
C TRP A 252 16.28 29.14 -15.83
N GLU A 253 16.67 29.18 -17.11
CA GLU A 253 16.62 30.38 -17.95
C GLU A 253 15.17 30.91 -18.10
N THR A 254 14.19 30.02 -18.18
CA THR A 254 12.77 30.38 -18.39
C THR A 254 12.03 30.73 -17.10
N PHE A 255 12.25 29.98 -16.01
CA PHE A 255 11.39 30.04 -14.83
C PHE A 255 12.10 30.48 -13.53
N GLY A 256 13.44 30.54 -13.51
CA GLY A 256 14.22 30.93 -12.33
C GLY A 256 13.79 30.19 -11.05
N ALA A 257 13.40 30.94 -10.02
CA ALA A 257 13.10 30.39 -8.69
C ALA A 257 12.03 29.27 -8.65
N ILE A 258 11.15 29.11 -9.64
CA ILE A 258 10.14 28.03 -9.66
C ILE A 258 10.50 26.83 -10.55
N SER A 259 11.72 26.78 -11.11
CA SER A 259 12.12 25.77 -12.09
C SER A 259 12.00 24.33 -11.59
N PHE A 260 12.23 24.07 -10.29
CA PHE A 260 12.09 22.74 -9.72
C PHE A 260 10.61 22.32 -9.66
N ALA A 261 9.72 23.14 -9.09
CA ALA A 261 8.28 22.88 -9.10
C ALA A 261 7.71 22.70 -10.51
N ILE A 262 8.14 23.53 -11.47
CA ILE A 262 7.71 23.39 -12.87
C ILE A 262 8.20 22.05 -13.44
N ARG A 263 9.49 21.71 -13.33
CA ARG A 263 10.01 20.43 -13.84
C ARG A 263 9.30 19.22 -13.22
N VAL A 264 9.09 19.23 -11.90
CA VAL A 264 8.31 18.21 -11.18
C VAL A 264 6.91 18.07 -11.78
N ARG A 265 6.22 19.17 -12.08
CA ARG A 265 4.87 19.13 -12.67
C ARG A 265 4.85 18.64 -14.12
N VAL A 266 5.74 19.17 -14.96
CA VAL A 266 5.63 19.06 -16.41
C VAL A 266 6.39 17.87 -17.01
N GLU A 267 7.44 17.37 -16.34
CA GLU A 267 8.10 16.11 -16.70
C GLU A 267 7.61 14.98 -15.80
N ILE A 268 7.87 15.07 -14.49
CA ILE A 268 7.72 13.90 -13.59
C ILE A 268 6.25 13.54 -13.33
N LEU A 269 5.43 14.48 -12.85
CA LEU A 269 4.00 14.25 -12.59
C LEU A 269 3.23 13.95 -13.88
N ARG A 270 3.59 14.62 -14.98
CA ARG A 270 3.02 14.36 -16.31
C ARG A 270 3.19 12.88 -16.67
N ASP A 271 4.41 12.37 -16.62
CA ASP A 271 4.73 11.07 -17.20
C ASP A 271 4.55 9.90 -16.22
N LEU A 272 4.67 10.13 -14.91
CA LEU A 272 4.33 9.15 -13.88
C LEU A 272 2.82 9.07 -13.60
N GLY A 273 2.09 10.18 -13.77
CA GLY A 273 0.63 10.24 -13.58
C GLY A 273 0.13 10.19 -12.13
N ALA A 274 1.00 10.39 -11.13
CA ALA A 274 0.68 10.31 -9.71
C ALA A 274 -0.06 11.55 -9.15
N CYS A 275 -1.12 12.00 -9.83
CA CYS A 275 -1.85 13.23 -9.52
C CYS A 275 -2.86 13.11 -8.37
N LEU A 276 -3.08 14.22 -7.65
CA LEU A 276 -4.17 14.35 -6.68
C LEU A 276 -5.52 14.60 -7.41
N ASN A 277 -6.61 13.99 -6.91
CA ASN A 277 -7.95 14.20 -7.44
C ASN A 277 -8.63 15.43 -6.79
N PRO A 278 -9.54 16.14 -7.48
CA PRO A 278 -10.11 17.41 -6.99
C PRO A 278 -11.00 17.26 -5.75
N PHE A 279 -11.66 16.10 -5.54
CA PHE A 279 -12.43 15.84 -4.32
C PHE A 279 -11.50 15.70 -3.11
N GLY A 280 -10.40 14.97 -3.26
CA GLY A 280 -9.35 14.87 -2.25
C GLY A 280 -8.72 16.22 -1.93
N ALA A 281 -8.39 17.02 -2.95
CA ALA A 281 -7.90 18.38 -2.75
C ALA A 281 -8.87 19.25 -1.93
N GLN A 282 -10.18 19.19 -2.20
CA GLN A 282 -11.16 19.92 -1.40
C GLN A 282 -11.31 19.40 0.04
N GLN A 283 -11.20 18.09 0.27
CA GLN A 283 -11.17 17.54 1.62
C GLN A 283 -9.93 18.01 2.40
N LEU A 284 -8.77 18.10 1.74
CA LEU A 284 -7.55 18.65 2.34
C LEU A 284 -7.66 20.15 2.63
N LEU A 285 -8.31 20.93 1.75
CA LEU A 285 -8.56 22.35 1.98
C LEU A 285 -9.40 22.60 3.24
N ILE A 286 -10.49 21.84 3.42
CA ILE A 286 -11.30 21.84 4.66
C ILE A 286 -10.45 21.45 5.88
N GLY A 287 -9.55 20.47 5.71
CA GLY A 287 -8.56 20.12 6.73
C GLY A 287 -7.66 21.31 7.10
N ILE A 288 -7.07 21.99 6.11
CA ILE A 288 -6.14 23.11 6.31
C ILE A 288 -6.81 24.29 7.04
N GLU A 289 -8.09 24.57 6.79
CA GLU A 289 -8.81 25.67 7.43
C GLU A 289 -8.85 25.57 8.97
N THR A 290 -8.66 24.37 9.52
CA THR A 290 -8.61 24.08 10.97
C THR A 290 -7.23 23.65 11.47
N LEU A 291 -6.19 23.71 10.63
CA LEU A 291 -4.87 23.10 10.88
C LEU A 291 -4.21 23.61 12.17
N SER A 292 -4.12 24.93 12.36
CA SER A 292 -3.57 25.53 13.58
C SER A 292 -4.32 25.08 14.84
N LEU A 293 -5.65 25.20 14.85
CA LEU A 293 -6.50 24.83 15.99
C LEU A 293 -6.32 23.36 16.40
N ARG A 294 -6.25 22.45 15.41
CA ARG A 294 -5.98 21.02 15.65
C ARG A 294 -4.55 20.81 16.15
N ALA A 295 -3.55 21.46 15.54
CA ALA A 295 -2.15 21.31 15.89
C ALA A 295 -1.85 21.80 17.33
N GLU A 296 -2.44 22.90 17.77
CA GLU A 296 -2.39 23.37 19.17
C GLU A 296 -2.94 22.32 20.14
N ARG A 297 -4.12 21.75 19.84
CA ARG A 297 -4.72 20.69 20.66
C ARG A 297 -3.87 19.42 20.66
N HIS A 298 -3.37 18.98 19.51
CA HIS A 298 -2.46 17.82 19.43
C HIS A 298 -1.21 18.00 20.29
N ALA A 299 -0.55 19.17 20.22
CA ALA A 299 0.66 19.43 20.99
C ALA A 299 0.40 19.56 22.49
N SER A 300 -0.68 20.24 22.91
CA SER A 300 -1.05 20.36 24.33
C SER A 300 -1.44 19.02 24.94
N ASN A 301 -2.22 18.20 24.23
CA ASN A 301 -2.57 16.85 24.65
C ASN A 301 -1.31 15.96 24.70
N ALA A 302 -0.45 16.01 23.69
CA ALA A 302 0.76 15.18 23.62
C ALA A 302 1.76 15.49 24.75
N LEU A 303 2.03 16.77 25.03
CA LEU A 303 2.91 17.16 26.14
C LEU A 303 2.33 16.74 27.50
N THR A 304 1.02 16.85 27.69
CA THR A 304 0.36 16.45 28.94
C THR A 304 0.40 14.93 29.13
N LEU A 305 0.10 14.16 28.07
CA LEU A 305 0.19 12.70 28.10
C LEU A 305 1.64 12.23 28.30
N ALA A 306 2.62 12.86 27.65
CA ALA A 306 4.03 12.53 27.81
C ALA A 306 4.50 12.67 29.27
N ARG A 307 4.12 13.75 29.95
CA ARG A 307 4.41 13.98 31.37
C ARG A 307 3.71 12.99 32.30
N TYR A 308 2.44 12.66 32.00
CA TYR A 308 1.72 11.61 32.73
C TYR A 308 2.40 10.25 32.59
N LEU A 309 2.84 9.88 31.39
CA LEU A 309 3.55 8.64 31.12
C LEU A 309 4.94 8.61 31.79
N GLU A 310 5.67 9.72 31.80
CA GLU A 310 6.99 9.83 32.44
C GLU A 310 6.90 9.62 33.97
N ALA A 311 5.80 10.02 34.59
CA ALA A 311 5.51 9.79 36.01
C ALA A 311 4.84 8.42 36.31
N SER A 312 4.45 7.65 35.29
CA SER A 312 3.63 6.45 35.46
C SER A 312 4.42 5.25 36.00
N PRO A 313 3.94 4.54 37.03
CA PRO A 313 4.61 3.34 37.54
C PRO A 313 4.67 2.20 36.51
N TYR A 314 3.83 2.24 35.47
CA TYR A 314 3.76 1.24 34.39
C TYR A 314 4.77 1.45 33.26
N VAL A 315 5.40 2.62 33.20
CA VAL A 315 6.25 3.04 32.07
C VAL A 315 7.72 2.98 32.47
N SER A 316 8.57 2.53 31.54
CA SER A 316 10.03 2.43 31.69
C SER A 316 10.76 3.68 31.19
N TRP A 317 10.29 4.26 30.09
CA TRP A 317 10.86 5.44 29.43
C TRP A 317 9.81 6.08 28.51
N VAL A 318 9.98 7.37 28.21
CA VAL A 318 9.15 8.12 27.23
C VAL A 318 10.08 8.84 26.24
N SER A 319 9.75 8.79 24.96
CA SER A 319 10.37 9.63 23.93
C SER A 319 9.33 10.60 23.37
N TYR A 320 9.50 11.88 23.70
CA TYR A 320 8.73 13.01 23.17
C TYR A 320 9.62 14.27 23.15
N PRO A 321 9.71 15.04 22.06
CA PRO A 321 10.67 16.17 21.97
C PRO A 321 10.40 17.29 22.97
N GLY A 322 9.19 17.38 23.52
CA GLY A 322 8.79 18.37 24.52
C GLY A 322 9.17 18.05 25.97
N LEU A 323 9.77 16.88 26.24
CA LEU A 323 10.32 16.56 27.56
C LEU A 323 11.78 17.00 27.65
N GLU A 324 12.18 17.56 28.79
CA GLU A 324 13.57 18.00 29.06
C GLU A 324 14.56 16.81 29.08
N SER A 325 14.05 15.60 29.33
CA SER A 325 14.78 14.33 29.27
C SER A 325 15.09 13.86 27.84
N HIS A 326 14.51 14.48 26.80
CA HIS A 326 14.70 14.05 25.41
C HIS A 326 16.06 14.48 24.85
N PRO A 327 16.84 13.59 24.20
CA PRO A 327 18.20 13.91 23.71
C PRO A 327 18.31 15.09 22.73
N THR A 328 17.20 15.49 22.09
CA THR A 328 17.16 16.65 21.17
C THR A 328 16.28 17.79 21.65
N HIS A 329 15.92 17.85 22.94
CA HIS A 329 15.02 18.88 23.48
C HIS A 329 15.45 20.31 23.13
N ASP A 330 16.75 20.64 23.22
CA ASP A 330 17.25 21.97 22.88
C ASP A 330 17.06 22.33 21.40
N LYS A 331 17.28 21.37 20.49
CA LYS A 331 17.01 21.54 19.05
C LYS A 331 15.51 21.67 18.78
N ALA A 332 14.70 20.85 19.45
CA ALA A 332 13.25 20.91 19.38
C ALA A 332 12.74 22.28 19.85
N LYS A 333 13.29 22.83 20.93
CA LYS A 333 12.96 24.17 21.47
C LYS A 333 13.43 25.31 20.56
N LYS A 334 14.54 25.13 19.83
CA LYS A 334 15.02 26.07 18.80
C LYS A 334 14.08 26.12 17.59
N TYR A 335 13.70 24.96 17.05
CA TYR A 335 13.05 24.85 15.75
C TYR A 335 11.51 24.68 15.81
N LEU A 336 10.98 23.95 16.79
CA LEU A 336 9.54 23.67 16.93
C LEU A 336 8.82 24.78 17.72
N THR A 337 8.79 25.98 17.15
CA THR A 337 8.37 27.22 17.84
C THR A 337 6.89 27.26 18.29
N ARG A 338 6.04 26.33 17.82
CA ARG A 338 4.59 26.31 18.09
C ARG A 338 4.09 25.03 18.75
N GLY A 339 4.98 24.31 19.44
CA GLY A 339 4.69 23.04 20.12
C GLY A 339 5.46 21.87 19.52
N PHE A 340 5.61 20.80 20.29
CA PHE A 340 6.57 19.72 20.03
C PHE A 340 5.99 18.53 19.23
N GLY A 341 5.02 18.79 18.36
CA GLY A 341 4.31 17.76 17.59
C GLY A 341 3.30 16.94 18.41
N GLY A 342 2.59 16.04 17.73
CA GLY A 342 1.48 15.23 18.27
C GLY A 342 1.74 13.73 18.36
N VAL A 343 2.99 13.28 18.31
CA VAL A 343 3.35 11.85 18.37
C VAL A 343 4.39 11.65 19.47
N LEU A 344 4.26 10.56 20.23
CA LEU A 344 5.22 10.09 21.21
C LEU A 344 5.35 8.56 21.13
N SER A 345 6.40 8.02 21.73
CA SER A 345 6.51 6.60 22.04
C SER A 345 6.89 6.44 23.51
N PHE A 346 6.52 5.32 24.10
CA PHE A 346 6.95 4.96 25.46
C PHE A 346 7.20 3.45 25.54
N GLY A 347 8.07 3.07 26.48
CA GLY A 347 8.33 1.68 26.82
C GLY A 347 7.49 1.23 27.99
N VAL A 348 6.77 0.11 27.86
CA VAL A 348 6.00 -0.46 28.98
C VAL A 348 6.83 -1.45 29.80
N LYS A 349 6.69 -1.42 31.13
CA LYS A 349 7.18 -2.49 31.99
C LYS A 349 6.40 -3.78 31.71
N GLY A 350 7.13 -4.88 31.51
CA GLY A 350 6.56 -6.19 31.14
C GLY A 350 6.78 -6.59 29.67
N GLY A 351 7.49 -5.80 28.88
CA GLY A 351 7.89 -6.15 27.51
C GLY A 351 6.73 -6.21 26.52
N GLY A 352 6.94 -6.84 25.36
CA GLY A 352 5.96 -6.86 24.27
C GLY A 352 4.68 -7.63 24.61
N ALA A 353 4.76 -8.58 25.55
CA ALA A 353 3.59 -9.27 26.10
C ALA A 353 2.68 -8.34 26.93
N ALA A 354 3.22 -7.29 27.56
CA ALA A 354 2.43 -6.20 28.13
C ALA A 354 2.00 -5.20 27.04
N GLY A 355 2.92 -4.90 26.10
CA GLY A 355 2.73 -3.98 24.98
C GLY A 355 1.45 -4.25 24.19
N SER A 356 1.30 -5.46 23.64
CA SER A 356 0.10 -5.83 22.87
C SER A 356 -1.18 -5.79 23.71
N LYS A 357 -1.14 -6.29 24.97
CA LYS A 357 -2.32 -6.29 25.85
C LYS A 357 -2.83 -4.88 26.17
N ILE A 358 -1.93 -3.91 26.33
CA ILE A 358 -2.32 -2.52 26.59
C ILE A 358 -2.93 -1.89 25.34
N VAL A 359 -2.37 -2.17 24.17
CA VAL A 359 -2.92 -1.67 22.90
C VAL A 359 -4.30 -2.28 22.59
N ASP A 360 -4.49 -3.58 22.87
CA ASP A 360 -5.79 -4.26 22.73
C ASP A 360 -6.77 -3.92 23.89
N GLY A 361 -6.24 -3.43 25.00
CA GLY A 361 -6.96 -3.08 26.22
C GLY A 361 -7.66 -1.72 26.15
N PHE A 362 -7.23 -0.80 25.28
CA PHE A 362 -7.88 0.49 25.06
C PHE A 362 -9.36 0.39 24.68
N LYS A 363 -10.12 1.44 24.97
CA LYS A 363 -11.56 1.56 24.72
C LYS A 363 -11.92 2.82 23.93
N LEU A 364 -11.10 3.87 24.05
CA LEU A 364 -11.16 5.10 23.27
C LEU A 364 -10.08 5.10 22.17
N VAL A 365 -8.85 4.77 22.54
CA VAL A 365 -7.70 4.80 21.64
C VAL A 365 -7.80 3.67 20.61
N SER A 366 -7.65 4.02 19.33
CA SER A 366 -7.78 3.05 18.23
C SER A 366 -6.44 2.40 17.87
N ASN A 367 -6.40 1.06 17.78
CA ASN A 367 -5.24 0.30 17.31
C ASN A 367 -5.15 0.32 15.77
N LEU A 368 -4.30 1.16 15.18
CA LEU A 368 -3.99 1.13 13.73
C LEU A 368 -2.69 1.83 13.32
N ALA A 369 -2.18 1.46 12.14
CA ALA A 369 -0.95 1.97 11.54
C ALA A 369 -1.09 3.37 10.88
N ASN A 370 -1.67 4.35 11.57
CA ASN A 370 -1.75 5.74 11.12
C ASN A 370 -1.19 6.74 12.17
N VAL A 371 -1.05 8.01 11.80
CA VAL A 371 -0.75 9.16 12.69
C VAL A 371 -1.46 10.42 12.18
N GLY A 372 -1.67 11.43 13.03
CA GLY A 372 -2.19 12.74 12.63
C GLY A 372 -3.67 12.78 12.22
N ASP A 373 -4.47 11.80 12.65
CA ASP A 373 -5.94 11.93 12.69
C ASP A 373 -6.34 12.65 13.99
N SER A 374 -7.54 13.23 14.01
CA SER A 374 -8.13 13.93 15.15
C SER A 374 -8.49 12.99 16.32
N LYS A 375 -8.48 11.66 16.11
CA LYS A 375 -8.67 10.63 17.15
C LYS A 375 -7.31 10.11 17.59
N THR A 376 -7.19 9.73 18.86
CA THR A 376 -5.97 9.16 19.44
C THR A 376 -5.78 7.74 18.92
N LEU A 377 -4.59 7.47 18.37
CA LEU A 377 -4.23 6.19 17.75
C LEU A 377 -3.03 5.57 18.48
N ALA A 378 -3.10 4.28 18.75
CA ALA A 378 -1.99 3.49 19.26
C ALA A 378 -1.54 2.43 18.25
N ILE A 379 -0.28 2.02 18.35
CA ILE A 379 0.19 0.77 17.76
C ILE A 379 1.41 0.26 18.52
N HIS A 380 1.54 -1.06 18.64
CA HIS A 380 2.72 -1.76 19.20
C HIS A 380 3.62 -2.23 18.04
N PRO A 381 4.68 -1.49 17.63
CA PRO A 381 5.31 -1.72 16.34
C PRO A 381 6.04 -3.06 16.23
N TRP A 382 6.60 -3.56 17.33
CA TRP A 382 7.35 -4.82 17.41
C TRP A 382 6.56 -6.02 16.89
N SER A 383 5.28 -6.14 17.31
CA SER A 383 4.40 -7.25 16.95
C SER A 383 3.42 -6.93 15.81
N THR A 384 3.67 -5.85 15.06
CA THR A 384 2.77 -5.41 13.97
C THR A 384 3.57 -4.89 12.77
N THR A 385 3.76 -3.57 12.69
CA THR A 385 4.38 -2.88 11.54
C THR A 385 5.82 -3.31 11.24
N HIS A 386 6.54 -3.86 12.22
CA HIS A 386 7.92 -4.32 12.07
C HIS A 386 8.05 -5.85 12.22
N GLU A 387 6.93 -6.61 12.25
CA GLU A 387 6.92 -8.08 12.38
C GLU A 387 7.75 -8.78 11.28
N GLN A 388 7.84 -8.18 10.09
CA GLN A 388 8.58 -8.69 8.94
C GLN A 388 10.11 -8.53 9.03
N LEU A 389 10.62 -7.78 10.00
CA LEU A 389 12.05 -7.57 10.22
C LEU A 389 12.61 -8.60 11.20
N THR A 390 13.92 -8.88 11.15
CA THR A 390 14.57 -9.62 12.25
C THR A 390 14.59 -8.78 13.53
N ASP A 391 14.77 -9.42 14.68
CA ASP A 391 14.78 -8.70 15.97
C ASP A 391 15.97 -7.72 16.06
N GLU A 392 17.10 -8.03 15.43
CA GLU A 392 18.23 -7.12 15.26
C GLU A 392 17.87 -5.91 14.37
N GLU A 393 17.13 -6.13 13.29
CA GLU A 393 16.66 -5.05 12.40
C GLU A 393 15.61 -4.15 13.09
N LYS A 394 14.72 -4.71 13.93
CA LYS A 394 13.80 -3.95 14.79
C LYS A 394 14.58 -3.04 15.74
N ILE A 395 15.52 -3.61 16.48
CA ILE A 395 16.36 -2.85 17.44
C ILE A 395 17.19 -1.78 16.71
N ALA A 396 17.79 -2.10 15.56
CA ALA A 396 18.58 -1.15 14.76
C ALA A 396 17.72 0.02 14.25
N SER A 397 16.47 -0.23 13.85
CA SER A 397 15.50 0.82 13.48
C SER A 397 14.90 1.59 14.67
N GLY A 398 15.34 1.31 15.90
CA GLY A 398 14.88 1.99 17.11
C GLY A 398 13.55 1.47 17.66
N VAL A 399 13.12 0.26 17.26
CA VAL A 399 11.93 -0.41 17.79
C VAL A 399 12.35 -1.47 18.79
N SER A 400 12.18 -1.16 20.08
CA SER A 400 12.33 -2.14 21.18
C SER A 400 11.04 -2.94 21.39
N GLU A 401 11.16 -4.09 22.06
CA GLU A 401 10.04 -4.99 22.33
C GLU A 401 8.94 -4.37 23.21
N ASP A 402 9.28 -3.38 24.04
CA ASP A 402 8.38 -2.69 24.95
C ASP A 402 7.70 -1.44 24.35
N LEU A 403 8.05 -1.06 23.12
CA LEU A 403 7.66 0.21 22.52
C LEU A 403 6.20 0.23 22.08
N ILE A 404 5.42 1.17 22.62
CA ILE A 404 4.12 1.58 22.09
C ILE A 404 4.26 2.98 21.49
N ARG A 405 3.80 3.16 20.24
CA ARG A 405 3.68 4.48 19.59
C ARG A 405 2.26 5.01 19.75
N ILE A 406 2.14 6.28 20.15
CA ILE A 406 0.89 7.00 20.24
C ILE A 406 0.90 8.22 19.31
N SER A 407 -0.10 8.31 18.43
CA SER A 407 -0.49 9.56 17.78
C SER A 407 -1.61 10.17 18.61
N VAL A 408 -1.31 11.23 19.34
CA VAL A 408 -2.26 11.84 20.28
C VAL A 408 -3.28 12.68 19.52
N GLY A 409 -4.56 12.42 19.75
CA GLY A 409 -5.68 13.07 19.08
C GLY A 409 -6.10 14.39 19.73
N THR A 410 -7.34 14.77 19.47
CA THR A 410 -7.93 16.07 19.87
C THR A 410 -9.01 15.94 20.95
N GLU A 411 -9.24 14.73 21.46
CA GLU A 411 -10.15 14.44 22.57
C GLU A 411 -9.80 15.22 23.84
N HIS A 412 -10.66 15.15 24.86
CA HIS A 412 -10.33 15.68 26.17
C HIS A 412 -9.18 14.87 26.78
N ILE A 413 -8.16 15.56 27.28
CA ILE A 413 -6.93 14.90 27.74
C ILE A 413 -7.18 13.95 28.92
N GLU A 414 -8.14 14.26 29.78
CA GLU A 414 -8.51 13.40 30.91
C GLU A 414 -9.15 12.08 30.46
N ASP A 415 -9.92 12.09 29.36
CA ASP A 415 -10.52 10.87 28.79
C ASP A 415 -9.43 9.96 28.19
N ILE A 416 -8.43 10.56 27.53
CA ILE A 416 -7.24 9.84 27.04
C ILE A 416 -6.50 9.22 28.22
N VAL A 417 -6.17 9.99 29.26
CA VAL A 417 -5.46 9.49 30.44
C VAL A 417 -6.25 8.38 31.16
N ALA A 418 -7.57 8.51 31.27
CA ALA A 418 -8.44 7.49 31.85
C ALA A 418 -8.43 6.17 31.06
N ASP A 419 -8.37 6.22 29.72
CA ASP A 419 -8.26 5.03 28.88
C ASP A 419 -6.89 4.33 29.02
N PHE A 420 -5.82 5.10 29.23
CA PHE A 420 -4.51 4.54 29.61
C PHE A 420 -4.55 3.90 31.00
N GLU A 421 -5.14 4.57 32.00
CA GLU A 421 -5.26 4.02 33.35
C GLU A 421 -6.02 2.69 33.39
N GLN A 422 -7.18 2.60 32.73
CA GLN A 422 -7.95 1.35 32.73
C GLN A 422 -7.20 0.22 32.01
N SER A 423 -6.52 0.52 30.90
CA SER A 423 -5.76 -0.48 30.13
C SER A 423 -4.53 -0.98 30.90
N PHE A 424 -3.77 -0.08 31.56
CA PHE A 424 -2.64 -0.47 32.42
C PHE A 424 -3.09 -1.36 33.58
N LYS A 425 -4.17 -1.00 34.29
CA LYS A 425 -4.72 -1.80 35.40
C LYS A 425 -5.19 -3.19 34.93
N ALA A 426 -5.85 -3.27 33.77
CA ALA A 426 -6.28 -4.54 33.18
C ALA A 426 -5.10 -5.44 32.80
N ALA A 427 -4.04 -4.88 32.20
CA ALA A 427 -2.84 -5.61 31.82
C ALA A 427 -2.04 -6.11 33.03
N GLU A 428 -1.96 -5.32 34.12
CA GLU A 428 -1.33 -5.73 35.37
C GLU A 428 -2.02 -6.95 35.99
N ILE A 429 -3.35 -6.96 36.06
CA ILE A 429 -4.13 -8.07 36.64
C ILE A 429 -3.82 -9.40 35.93
N ASP A 430 -3.93 -9.48 34.60
CA ASP A 430 -3.65 -10.71 33.83
C ASP A 430 -2.17 -11.15 33.93
N LEU A 431 -1.22 -10.22 34.07
CA LEU A 431 0.18 -10.59 34.33
C LEU A 431 0.36 -11.18 35.74
N THR A 432 -0.28 -10.62 36.77
CA THR A 432 -0.22 -11.20 38.12
C THR A 432 -0.91 -12.56 38.22
N ASP A 433 -2.06 -12.76 37.55
CA ASP A 433 -2.79 -14.02 37.60
C ASP A 433 -2.08 -15.14 36.85
N ARG A 434 -1.47 -14.87 35.67
CA ARG A 434 -0.58 -15.85 35.02
C ARG A 434 0.62 -16.22 35.90
N THR A 435 1.17 -15.26 36.65
CA THR A 435 2.29 -15.51 37.57
C THR A 435 1.86 -16.37 38.76
N LYS A 436 0.61 -16.21 39.26
CA LYS A 436 0.02 -17.11 40.27
C LYS A 436 -0.22 -18.50 39.69
N ASP A 437 -0.75 -18.61 38.48
CA ASP A 437 -1.02 -19.89 37.80
C ASP A 437 0.25 -20.72 37.58
N LEU A 438 1.35 -20.06 37.18
CA LEU A 438 2.66 -20.71 37.04
C LEU A 438 3.20 -21.19 38.38
N ARG A 439 3.15 -20.34 39.44
CA ARG A 439 3.56 -20.73 40.79
C ARG A 439 2.68 -21.85 41.39
N ALA A 440 1.39 -21.86 41.06
CA ALA A 440 0.47 -22.93 41.48
C ALA A 440 0.85 -24.26 40.82
N ARG A 441 1.24 -24.26 39.53
CA ARG A 441 1.74 -25.45 38.84
C ARG A 441 3.06 -25.95 39.41
N ASP A 442 4.02 -25.05 39.69
CA ASP A 442 5.29 -25.42 40.33
C ASP A 442 5.11 -25.97 41.76
N SER A 443 4.07 -25.53 42.48
CA SER A 443 3.72 -26.08 43.79
C SER A 443 3.10 -27.49 43.76
N GLN A 444 2.68 -27.97 42.58
CA GLN A 444 2.16 -29.34 42.40
C GLN A 444 3.25 -30.34 41.95
N THR A 445 4.37 -29.87 41.40
CA THR A 445 5.49 -30.73 40.97
C THR A 445 6.48 -31.08 42.09
N SER A 446 6.41 -30.42 43.25
CA SER A 446 7.29 -30.67 44.41
C SER A 446 6.92 -31.92 45.25
N THR A 447 6.50 -33.01 44.60
CA THR A 447 6.25 -34.33 45.24
C THR A 447 6.76 -35.49 44.38
N ILE A 448 8.04 -35.47 44.00
CA ILE A 448 8.74 -36.65 43.48
C ILE A 448 10.02 -36.87 44.29
N THR A 449 10.07 -37.99 45.02
CA THR A 449 11.14 -38.36 45.93
C THR A 449 12.43 -38.71 45.20
N THR A 450 13.55 -38.20 45.69
CA THR A 450 14.91 -38.52 45.23
C THR A 450 15.27 -40.00 45.36
N HIS A 451 15.84 -40.57 44.29
CA HIS A 451 16.83 -41.64 44.41
C HIS A 451 18.07 -41.29 43.58
N GLN A 452 19.22 -41.18 44.26
CA GLN A 452 20.54 -41.06 43.63
C GLN A 452 21.01 -42.42 43.12
N TYR A 453 21.73 -42.46 41.99
CA TYR A 453 22.81 -43.44 41.78
C TYR A 453 23.91 -42.87 40.87
N THR A 454 25.11 -43.42 41.04
CA THR A 454 26.41 -42.85 40.60
C THR A 454 26.98 -43.46 39.32
N THR A 455 28.03 -42.82 38.82
CA THR A 455 28.85 -43.07 37.62
C THR A 455 29.51 -44.47 37.52
N HIS A 456 29.52 -45.09 36.32
CA HIS A 456 30.73 -45.40 35.51
C HIS A 456 30.46 -46.24 34.22
N ASP A 457 31.39 -46.11 33.25
CA ASP A 457 31.59 -46.79 31.94
C ASP A 457 31.81 -48.34 31.96
N PRO A 458 32.03 -49.07 30.81
CA PRO A 458 31.80 -48.77 29.37
C PRO A 458 31.13 -49.93 28.55
N PHE A 459 30.96 -49.73 27.22
CA PHE A 459 30.65 -50.72 26.15
C PHE A 459 31.71 -51.87 26.01
N PRO A 460 31.42 -53.10 25.47
CA PRO A 460 31.15 -53.29 24.02
C PRO A 460 30.43 -54.59 23.47
N THR A 461 30.02 -54.52 22.18
CA THR A 461 30.02 -55.55 21.08
C THR A 461 29.29 -56.93 21.11
N THR A 462 28.31 -57.05 20.19
CA THR A 462 28.05 -58.12 19.17
C THR A 462 27.66 -59.60 19.47
N LYS A 463 26.51 -59.98 18.86
CA LYS A 463 26.17 -61.19 18.05
C LYS A 463 25.92 -62.60 18.67
N GLN A 464 24.67 -63.04 18.42
CA GLN A 464 24.20 -64.35 17.89
C GLN A 464 24.02 -65.61 18.77
N THR A 465 22.73 -65.93 18.97
CA THR A 465 22.06 -67.26 18.85
C THR A 465 22.61 -68.51 19.57
N GLU A 466 21.81 -69.09 20.49
CA GLU A 466 21.05 -70.32 20.18
C GLU A 466 19.89 -70.67 21.16
N THR A 467 19.02 -71.53 20.67
CA THR A 467 17.66 -71.97 21.07
C THR A 467 17.46 -72.74 22.39
N MET A 468 16.22 -72.71 22.96
CA MET A 468 15.57 -73.93 23.50
C MET A 468 14.01 -73.92 23.55
N ARG A 469 13.41 -74.82 22.73
CA ARG A 469 12.19 -75.68 22.89
C ARG A 469 10.77 -75.16 23.29
N LEU A 470 9.79 -75.73 22.57
CA LEU A 470 8.30 -75.67 22.54
C LEU A 470 7.58 -76.26 23.80
N PRO A 471 6.25 -76.04 24.09
CA PRO A 471 5.02 -76.19 23.25
C PRO A 471 4.10 -74.91 23.12
N ILE A 472 3.29 -74.69 22.05
CA ILE A 472 1.96 -75.27 21.63
C ILE A 472 0.84 -74.96 22.67
N THR A 473 -0.37 -74.40 22.44
CA THR A 473 -1.33 -74.10 21.30
C THR A 473 -2.18 -72.84 21.70
N SER A 474 -2.54 -71.82 20.91
CA SER A 474 -3.40 -71.64 19.71
C SER A 474 -4.92 -71.34 19.92
N LEU A 475 -5.38 -70.19 19.39
CA LEU A 475 -6.72 -69.86 18.82
C LEU A 475 -8.00 -69.63 19.69
N LEU A 476 -8.74 -68.57 19.29
CA LEU A 476 -10.11 -68.10 19.65
C LEU A 476 -11.23 -69.03 19.10
N PRO A 477 -12.57 -68.82 19.33
CA PRO A 477 -13.32 -68.09 20.40
C PRO A 477 -14.59 -68.89 20.89
N LEU A 478 -15.62 -68.16 21.41
CA LEU A 478 -17.09 -68.45 21.41
C LEU A 478 -17.78 -68.80 22.76
N LEU A 479 -19.08 -68.43 22.81
CA LEU A 479 -20.20 -68.80 23.72
C LEU A 479 -20.63 -67.86 24.88
N LEU A 480 -21.92 -67.52 24.78
CA LEU A 480 -22.79 -66.59 25.50
C LEU A 480 -23.20 -67.01 26.93
N SER A 481 -23.76 -66.01 27.64
CA SER A 481 -24.76 -66.11 28.74
C SER A 481 -24.22 -66.53 30.13
N THR A 482 -24.67 -65.94 31.25
CA THR A 482 -26.01 -65.38 31.56
C THR A 482 -26.03 -64.09 32.40
N LEU A 483 -27.02 -63.22 32.07
CA LEU A 483 -27.85 -62.29 32.87
C LEU A 483 -27.47 -61.96 34.34
N SER A 484 -27.60 -60.73 34.88
CA SER A 484 -28.10 -59.41 34.43
C SER A 484 -27.76 -58.35 35.55
N LEU A 485 -28.16 -57.07 35.63
CA LEU A 485 -29.26 -56.24 35.07
C LEU A 485 -28.81 -54.78 34.73
N THR A 486 -29.61 -54.13 33.88
CA THR A 486 -29.91 -52.67 33.78
C THR A 486 -28.82 -51.61 34.03
N SER A 487 -28.25 -51.10 32.93
CA SER A 487 -28.44 -49.67 32.59
C SER A 487 -28.49 -49.51 31.07
N ALA A 488 -29.53 -48.84 30.55
CA ALA A 488 -29.68 -48.64 29.12
C ALA A 488 -28.77 -47.49 28.65
N HIS A 489 -27.60 -47.83 28.12
CA HIS A 489 -26.79 -46.85 27.37
C HIS A 489 -27.47 -46.58 26.02
N SER A 490 -28.07 -45.42 25.87
CA SER A 490 -28.58 -44.94 24.58
C SER A 490 -27.41 -44.75 23.62
N THR A 491 -27.38 -45.53 22.54
CA THR A 491 -26.45 -45.35 21.42
C THR A 491 -26.78 -44.06 20.67
N THR A 492 -26.18 -42.95 21.09
CA THR A 492 -26.23 -41.69 20.35
C THR A 492 -25.58 -41.91 18.97
N PRO A 493 -26.29 -41.68 17.84
CA PRO A 493 -25.71 -41.92 16.52
C PRO A 493 -24.55 -40.94 16.27
N GLN A 494 -23.34 -41.48 16.06
CA GLN A 494 -22.18 -40.70 15.61
C GLN A 494 -22.53 -40.07 14.26
N THR A 495 -22.76 -38.76 14.23
CA THR A 495 -23.04 -38.07 12.97
C THR A 495 -21.73 -37.66 12.32
N SER A 496 -21.42 -38.26 11.17
CA SER A 496 -20.36 -37.82 10.29
C SER A 496 -20.92 -36.98 9.14
N LEU A 497 -20.27 -35.84 8.87
CA LEU A 497 -20.46 -35.02 7.68
C LEU A 497 -19.24 -35.21 6.78
N THR A 498 -19.47 -35.53 5.50
CA THR A 498 -18.40 -35.65 4.50
C THR A 498 -18.43 -34.46 3.56
N ILE A 499 -17.31 -33.77 3.44
CA ILE A 499 -17.06 -32.77 2.40
C ILE A 499 -16.25 -33.46 1.30
N LEU A 500 -16.73 -33.43 0.06
CA LEU A 500 -16.09 -34.03 -1.12
C LEU A 500 -15.70 -32.92 -2.10
N ILE A 501 -14.48 -32.97 -2.63
CA ILE A 501 -14.10 -32.15 -3.80
C ILE A 501 -14.14 -33.07 -5.03
N PRO A 502 -15.19 -32.99 -5.88
CA PRO A 502 -15.29 -33.84 -7.06
C PRO A 502 -14.22 -33.48 -8.10
N PRO A 503 -13.80 -34.44 -8.94
CA PRO A 503 -12.88 -34.18 -10.03
C PRO A 503 -13.41 -33.09 -10.98
N THR A 504 -12.58 -32.09 -11.28
CA THR A 504 -12.95 -30.94 -12.12
C THR A 504 -11.78 -30.54 -13.03
N PRO A 505 -12.03 -30.18 -14.31
CA PRO A 505 -10.98 -29.70 -15.22
C PRO A 505 -10.34 -28.37 -14.78
N ASN A 506 -10.93 -27.67 -13.81
CA ASN A 506 -10.35 -26.46 -13.21
C ASN A 506 -9.11 -26.76 -12.34
N LEU A 507 -8.89 -28.02 -11.96
CA LEU A 507 -7.73 -28.47 -11.20
C LEU A 507 -6.78 -29.26 -12.13
N PRO A 508 -5.49 -28.88 -12.25
CA PRO A 508 -4.55 -29.51 -13.20
C PRO A 508 -4.31 -31.00 -12.95
N ASN A 509 -4.51 -31.47 -11.73
CA ASN A 509 -4.69 -32.89 -11.43
C ASN A 509 -6.09 -33.07 -10.79
N PRO A 510 -7.11 -33.49 -11.56
CA PRO A 510 -8.48 -33.53 -11.07
C PRO A 510 -8.71 -34.58 -9.96
N ASN A 511 -7.77 -35.51 -9.74
CA ASN A 511 -7.93 -36.64 -8.84
C ASN A 511 -7.10 -36.56 -7.55
N ILE A 512 -6.19 -35.58 -7.40
CA ILE A 512 -5.27 -35.50 -6.24
C ILE A 512 -5.09 -34.05 -5.77
N LEU A 513 -5.52 -33.76 -4.55
CA LEU A 513 -5.22 -32.51 -3.83
C LEU A 513 -3.88 -32.59 -3.07
N PRO A 514 -3.23 -31.45 -2.77
CA PRO A 514 -2.02 -31.42 -1.94
C PRO A 514 -2.29 -32.02 -0.55
N PRO A 515 -1.41 -32.88 0.01
CA PRO A 515 -1.61 -33.52 1.32
C PRO A 515 -1.77 -32.55 2.49
N SER A 516 -1.25 -31.32 2.37
CA SER A 516 -1.43 -30.22 3.33
C SER A 516 -2.81 -29.55 3.30
N THR A 517 -3.70 -29.99 2.41
CA THR A 517 -5.06 -29.42 2.32
C THR A 517 -5.88 -29.84 3.54
N THR A 518 -6.55 -28.89 4.17
CA THR A 518 -7.50 -29.15 5.27
C THR A 518 -8.84 -28.46 5.00
N ALA A 519 -9.91 -29.02 5.55
CA ALA A 519 -11.22 -28.37 5.58
C ALA A 519 -11.51 -27.91 7.00
N SER A 520 -12.31 -26.86 7.13
CA SER A 520 -12.74 -26.34 8.42
C SER A 520 -14.21 -25.95 8.43
N LEU A 521 -14.85 -26.14 9.59
CA LEU A 521 -16.20 -25.70 9.91
C LEU A 521 -16.12 -24.63 10.99
N SER A 522 -16.69 -23.47 10.70
CA SER A 522 -16.82 -22.36 11.67
C SER A 522 -18.29 -21.97 11.85
N SER A 523 -18.66 -21.54 13.05
CA SER A 523 -20.01 -21.09 13.40
C SER A 523 -19.93 -20.05 14.51
N LEU A 524 -20.81 -19.05 14.51
CA LEU A 524 -20.80 -17.95 15.49
C LEU A 524 -20.95 -18.40 16.95
N ALA A 525 -21.47 -19.61 17.18
CA ALA A 525 -21.81 -20.12 18.52
C ALA A 525 -21.03 -21.39 18.94
N LYS A 526 -20.05 -21.86 18.16
CA LYS A 526 -19.35 -23.13 18.42
C LYS A 526 -17.85 -23.07 18.10
N PRO A 527 -17.01 -23.88 18.77
CA PRO A 527 -15.59 -23.98 18.46
C PRO A 527 -15.32 -24.35 17.00
N PHE A 528 -14.19 -23.87 16.48
CA PHE A 528 -13.67 -24.21 15.16
C PHE A 528 -13.26 -25.70 15.10
N THR A 529 -13.76 -26.43 14.11
CA THR A 529 -13.38 -27.83 13.87
C THR A 529 -12.70 -27.95 12.52
N SER A 530 -11.55 -28.63 12.47
CA SER A 530 -10.81 -28.91 11.23
C SER A 530 -10.72 -30.41 10.95
N ALA A 531 -10.80 -30.79 9.68
CA ALA A 531 -10.57 -32.15 9.21
C ALA A 531 -9.44 -32.19 8.16
N PRO A 532 -8.49 -33.14 8.25
CA PRO A 532 -7.44 -33.32 7.25
C PRO A 532 -7.97 -33.98 5.98
N LEU A 533 -7.23 -33.84 4.88
CA LEU A 533 -7.51 -34.54 3.63
C LEU A 533 -7.47 -36.08 3.83
N SER A 534 -8.59 -36.72 3.50
CA SER A 534 -8.74 -38.17 3.43
C SER A 534 -8.72 -38.65 1.97
N LEU A 535 -8.80 -39.98 1.79
CA LEU A 535 -8.81 -40.62 0.47
C LEU A 535 -9.94 -40.06 -0.42
N LYS A 536 -9.69 -40.04 -1.74
CA LYS A 536 -10.63 -39.56 -2.77
C LYS A 536 -11.07 -38.09 -2.60
N ASN A 537 -10.18 -37.21 -2.16
CA ASN A 537 -10.45 -35.78 -1.96
C ASN A 537 -11.63 -35.49 -1.01
N THR A 538 -11.73 -36.27 0.08
CA THR A 538 -12.77 -36.10 1.10
C THR A 538 -12.22 -35.54 2.41
N PHE A 539 -13.08 -34.90 3.20
CA PHE A 539 -12.83 -34.50 4.57
C PHE A 539 -14.01 -34.97 5.43
N VAL A 540 -13.74 -35.67 6.53
CA VAL A 540 -14.78 -36.24 7.38
C VAL A 540 -14.78 -35.54 8.73
N PHE A 541 -15.90 -34.92 9.07
CA PHE A 541 -16.13 -34.29 10.36
C PHE A 541 -17.02 -35.18 11.20
N HIS A 542 -16.54 -35.59 12.39
CA HIS A 542 -17.30 -36.43 13.31
C HIS A 542 -18.00 -35.59 14.39
N ASN A 543 -19.14 -36.09 14.88
CA ASN A 543 -19.95 -35.48 15.94
C ASN A 543 -20.45 -34.05 15.60
N VAL A 544 -20.74 -33.80 14.32
CA VAL A 544 -21.30 -32.51 13.89
C VAL A 544 -22.72 -32.36 14.44
N THR A 545 -22.93 -31.32 15.24
CA THR A 545 -24.22 -31.02 15.88
C THR A 545 -25.06 -30.07 15.01
N PRO A 546 -26.41 -30.10 15.09
CA PRO A 546 -27.27 -29.22 14.31
C PRO A 546 -26.94 -27.73 14.45
N GLY A 547 -27.06 -26.97 13.36
CA GLY A 547 -26.75 -25.54 13.28
C GLY A 547 -26.20 -25.10 11.93
N SER A 548 -25.96 -23.79 11.78
CA SER A 548 -25.36 -23.20 10.58
C SER A 548 -23.83 -23.10 10.69
N TYR A 549 -23.13 -23.46 9.62
CA TYR A 549 -21.67 -23.46 9.52
C TYR A 549 -21.19 -22.84 8.21
N LEU A 550 -20.00 -22.23 8.22
CA LEU A 550 -19.23 -21.91 7.02
C LEU A 550 -18.14 -22.97 6.82
N VAL A 551 -17.97 -23.41 5.57
CA VAL A 551 -16.93 -24.34 5.12
C VAL A 551 -15.81 -23.55 4.47
N ASP A 552 -14.61 -23.65 5.02
CA ASP A 552 -13.39 -23.12 4.40
C ASP A 552 -12.39 -24.25 4.10
N ILE A 553 -11.97 -24.35 2.84
CA ILE A 553 -10.93 -25.28 2.38
C ILE A 553 -9.58 -24.54 2.32
N HIS A 554 -8.70 -24.88 3.25
CA HIS A 554 -7.35 -24.36 3.34
C HIS A 554 -6.41 -25.18 2.47
N CYS A 555 -6.23 -24.74 1.22
CA CYS A 555 -5.21 -25.24 0.30
C CYS A 555 -4.27 -24.10 -0.09
N THR A 556 -2.96 -24.37 -0.17
CA THR A 556 -1.97 -23.39 -0.67
C THR A 556 -2.10 -23.16 -2.18
N THR A 557 -2.51 -24.19 -2.92
CA THR A 557 -2.35 -24.25 -4.38
C THR A 557 -3.63 -23.89 -5.15
N TYR A 558 -4.79 -24.18 -4.57
CA TYR A 558 -6.10 -24.13 -5.23
C TYR A 558 -7.15 -23.34 -4.44
N ALA A 559 -8.08 -22.72 -5.17
CA ALA A 559 -9.23 -21.99 -4.64
C ALA A 559 -10.51 -22.82 -4.82
N PHE A 560 -11.45 -22.65 -3.89
CA PHE A 560 -12.70 -23.43 -3.79
C PHE A 560 -13.87 -22.50 -3.53
N SER A 561 -15.08 -22.92 -3.92
CA SER A 561 -16.32 -22.17 -3.69
C SER A 561 -16.60 -22.04 -2.18
N PRO A 562 -16.90 -20.84 -1.65
CA PRO A 562 -17.32 -20.70 -0.26
C PRO A 562 -18.70 -21.32 -0.07
N LEU A 563 -18.87 -22.15 0.95
CA LEU A 563 -20.11 -22.88 1.21
C LEU A 563 -20.62 -22.61 2.61
N ARG A 564 -21.91 -22.30 2.71
CA ARG A 564 -22.67 -22.35 3.96
C ARG A 564 -23.39 -23.69 4.04
N LEU A 565 -23.36 -24.32 5.21
CA LEU A 565 -24.17 -25.49 5.53
C LEU A 565 -25.16 -25.16 6.64
N ASP A 566 -26.41 -25.59 6.50
CA ASP A 566 -27.34 -25.71 7.62
C ASP A 566 -27.51 -27.22 7.88
N VAL A 567 -26.99 -27.68 9.03
CA VAL A 567 -27.10 -29.06 9.50
C VAL A 567 -28.38 -29.16 10.32
N LEU A 568 -29.36 -29.88 9.79
CA LEU A 568 -30.71 -30.04 10.36
C LEU A 568 -30.86 -31.45 10.94
N ARG A 569 -31.81 -31.63 11.86
CA ARG A 569 -32.19 -32.95 12.40
C ARG A 569 -33.67 -33.18 12.14
N ASN A 570 -34.03 -34.35 11.62
CA ASN A 570 -35.43 -34.72 11.39
C ASN A 570 -36.04 -35.37 12.66
N GLU A 571 -37.34 -35.63 12.62
CA GLU A 571 -38.11 -36.24 13.72
C GLU A 571 -37.65 -37.68 14.03
N GLU A 572 -37.06 -38.37 13.05
CA GLU A 572 -36.43 -39.70 13.18
C GLU A 572 -34.98 -39.64 13.72
N ASN A 573 -34.55 -38.46 14.19
CA ASN A 573 -33.24 -38.19 14.80
C ASN A 573 -32.03 -38.29 13.84
N GLU A 574 -32.26 -38.53 12.54
CA GLU A 574 -31.27 -38.46 11.47
C GLU A 574 -30.87 -37.00 11.18
N ILE A 575 -29.67 -36.82 10.64
CA ILE A 575 -29.20 -35.52 10.17
C ILE A 575 -29.45 -35.38 8.67
N THR A 576 -29.85 -34.18 8.25
CA THR A 576 -29.93 -33.76 6.85
C THR A 576 -29.14 -32.47 6.67
N VAL A 577 -28.36 -32.39 5.59
CA VAL A 577 -27.45 -31.27 5.34
C VAL A 577 -27.92 -30.49 4.12
N ARG A 578 -28.22 -29.21 4.33
CA ARG A 578 -28.50 -28.27 3.22
C ARG A 578 -27.28 -27.37 3.02
N ALA A 579 -26.89 -27.19 1.77
CA ALA A 579 -25.66 -26.50 1.38
C ALA A 579 -25.99 -25.41 0.36
N TRP A 580 -25.35 -24.25 0.49
CA TRP A 580 -25.48 -23.15 -0.46
C TRP A 580 -24.12 -22.53 -0.77
N GLU A 581 -23.85 -22.26 -2.04
CA GLU A 581 -22.70 -21.44 -2.43
C GLU A 581 -22.98 -19.97 -2.10
N THR A 582 -22.06 -19.34 -1.37
CA THR A 582 -22.18 -17.95 -0.93
C THR A 582 -20.91 -17.17 -1.24
N TYR A 583 -21.01 -15.84 -1.22
CA TYR A 583 -19.87 -14.94 -1.48
C TYR A 583 -19.41 -14.29 -0.18
N ARG A 584 -18.08 -14.23 0.04
CA ARG A 584 -17.49 -13.54 1.20
C ARG A 584 -17.80 -12.05 1.11
N GLY A 585 -18.79 -11.59 1.87
CA GLY A 585 -19.26 -10.19 1.90
C GLY A 585 -20.77 -10.00 1.73
N ASN A 586 -21.54 -11.06 1.42
CA ASN A 586 -22.99 -10.98 1.40
C ASN A 586 -23.59 -11.00 2.83
N ASP A 587 -24.76 -10.38 3.00
CA ASP A 587 -25.56 -10.45 4.22
C ASP A 587 -25.90 -11.93 4.57
N TRP A 588 -25.87 -12.28 5.85
CA TRP A 588 -26.00 -13.66 6.34
C TRP A 588 -27.30 -14.34 5.92
N ASN A 589 -28.35 -13.56 5.63
CA ASN A 589 -29.64 -14.07 5.17
C ASN A 589 -29.70 -14.30 3.65
N ASN A 590 -28.76 -13.76 2.87
CA ASN A 590 -28.64 -14.04 1.44
C ASN A 590 -27.93 -15.38 1.23
N LYS A 591 -28.71 -16.47 1.22
CA LYS A 591 -28.16 -17.83 1.20
C LYS A 591 -27.46 -18.20 -0.11
N GLY A 592 -27.77 -17.56 -1.24
CA GLY A 592 -27.28 -17.98 -2.55
C GLY A 592 -28.02 -19.20 -3.11
N GLU A 593 -27.44 -19.86 -4.11
CA GLU A 593 -28.03 -21.05 -4.76
C GLU A 593 -27.81 -22.31 -3.91
N GLU A 594 -28.86 -23.13 -3.74
CA GLU A 594 -28.79 -24.38 -2.99
C GLU A 594 -28.15 -25.49 -3.84
N THR A 595 -27.04 -26.04 -3.36
CA THR A 595 -26.21 -27.01 -4.10
C THR A 595 -26.38 -28.46 -3.64
N THR A 596 -27.25 -28.73 -2.65
CA THR A 596 -27.52 -30.08 -2.17
C THR A 596 -28.21 -30.94 -3.22
N ARG A 597 -27.52 -32.00 -3.71
CA ARG A 597 -28.15 -33.03 -4.54
C ARG A 597 -29.13 -33.87 -3.71
N ARG A 598 -30.35 -34.08 -4.22
CA ARG A 598 -31.31 -35.04 -3.63
C ARG A 598 -30.78 -36.47 -3.74
N GLY A 599 -30.31 -37.05 -2.62
CA GLY A 599 -30.02 -38.49 -2.52
C GLY A 599 -28.99 -38.86 -1.46
N GLU A 600 -27.97 -38.03 -1.22
CA GLU A 600 -26.91 -38.32 -0.26
C GLU A 600 -27.10 -37.53 1.03
N LYS A 601 -27.55 -38.18 2.11
CA LYS A 601 -28.01 -37.49 3.33
C LYS A 601 -26.93 -36.64 4.04
N ASN A 602 -25.65 -37.03 3.92
CA ASN A 602 -24.52 -36.50 4.72
C ASN A 602 -23.25 -36.11 3.91
N THR A 603 -23.33 -36.02 2.57
CA THR A 603 -22.19 -35.63 1.71
C THR A 603 -22.47 -34.29 1.04
N VAL A 604 -21.47 -33.39 1.02
CA VAL A 604 -21.56 -32.11 0.29
C VAL A 604 -20.39 -31.95 -0.67
N GLU A 605 -20.69 -31.63 -1.93
CA GLU A 605 -19.69 -31.34 -2.96
C GLU A 605 -19.20 -29.87 -2.87
N VAL A 606 -17.88 -29.65 -2.86
CA VAL A 606 -17.22 -28.33 -2.92
C VAL A 606 -16.53 -28.17 -4.28
N ARG A 607 -16.89 -27.13 -5.04
CA ARG A 607 -16.34 -26.92 -6.37
C ARG A 607 -14.94 -26.30 -6.33
N GLY A 608 -13.99 -26.93 -7.01
CA GLY A 608 -12.69 -26.32 -7.32
C GLY A 608 -12.83 -25.20 -8.35
N LEU A 609 -12.40 -23.99 -7.98
CA LEU A 609 -12.48 -22.79 -8.83
C LEU A 609 -11.25 -22.64 -9.73
N GLY A 610 -10.07 -23.08 -9.26
CA GLY A 610 -8.82 -23.02 -10.03
C GLY A 610 -7.57 -22.90 -9.15
N HIS A 611 -6.43 -22.61 -9.77
CA HIS A 611 -5.20 -22.23 -9.05
C HIS A 611 -5.37 -20.90 -8.31
N LYS A 612 -4.76 -20.78 -7.12
CA LYS A 612 -4.67 -19.51 -6.35
C LYS A 612 -3.73 -18.45 -6.96
N ALA A 613 -3.30 -18.65 -8.21
CA ALA A 613 -2.34 -17.81 -8.91
C ALA A 613 -2.93 -16.47 -9.41
N TYR A 614 -3.32 -15.61 -8.47
CA TYR A 614 -3.32 -14.15 -8.65
C TYR A 614 -2.32 -13.44 -7.74
N PHE A 615 -1.62 -14.17 -6.86
CA PHE A 615 -0.46 -13.68 -6.12
C PHE A 615 0.67 -14.73 -6.13
N VAL A 616 1.91 -14.23 -6.02
CA VAL A 616 3.21 -14.94 -5.97
C VAL A 616 3.90 -15.26 -7.30
N GLU A 617 5.23 -15.14 -7.24
CA GLU A 617 6.26 -15.03 -8.28
C GLU A 617 6.30 -16.13 -9.36
N ARG A 618 6.72 -15.72 -10.57
CA ARG A 618 7.16 -16.67 -11.60
C ARG A 618 8.60 -17.10 -11.37
N SER A 619 8.80 -18.32 -10.88
CA SER A 619 10.09 -18.99 -11.05
C SER A 619 10.26 -19.44 -12.51
N LYS A 620 11.40 -19.05 -13.11
CA LYS A 620 11.89 -19.45 -14.46
C LYS A 620 10.99 -19.08 -15.65
N PHE A 621 11.21 -17.88 -16.17
CA PHE A 621 10.80 -17.45 -17.50
C PHE A 621 11.45 -18.31 -18.59
N SER A 622 10.65 -18.97 -19.43
CA SER A 622 11.14 -19.57 -20.68
C SER A 622 10.98 -18.56 -21.81
N VAL A 623 12.08 -18.20 -22.49
CA VAL A 623 12.07 -17.25 -23.63
C VAL A 623 11.14 -17.73 -24.75
N LEU A 624 11.02 -19.05 -24.95
CA LEU A 624 10.09 -19.65 -25.92
C LEU A 624 8.60 -19.47 -25.55
N SER A 625 8.27 -19.12 -24.31
CA SER A 625 6.88 -18.82 -23.92
C SER A 625 6.38 -17.47 -24.43
N ILE A 626 7.28 -16.55 -24.79
CA ILE A 626 6.96 -15.24 -25.41
C ILE A 626 6.19 -15.46 -26.73
N PHE A 627 6.69 -16.37 -27.57
CA PHE A 627 6.10 -16.66 -28.90
C PHE A 627 4.74 -17.37 -28.83
N LYS A 628 4.31 -17.83 -27.65
CA LYS A 628 2.94 -18.36 -27.44
C LYS A 628 1.92 -17.26 -27.16
N ASN A 629 2.35 -16.01 -26.95
CA ASN A 629 1.43 -14.88 -26.81
C ASN A 629 1.01 -14.39 -28.22
N PRO A 630 -0.27 -14.50 -28.61
CA PRO A 630 -0.72 -14.12 -29.95
C PRO A 630 -0.54 -12.63 -30.24
N ILE A 631 -0.54 -11.76 -29.21
CA ILE A 631 -0.30 -10.32 -29.38
C ILE A 631 1.18 -10.07 -29.73
N ILE A 632 2.12 -10.76 -29.07
CA ILE A 632 3.55 -10.60 -29.38
C ILE A 632 3.88 -11.22 -30.74
N LEU A 633 3.23 -12.34 -31.08
CA LEU A 633 3.33 -12.92 -32.42
C LEU A 633 2.79 -11.96 -33.50
N LEU A 634 1.63 -11.32 -33.27
CA LEU A 634 1.12 -10.26 -34.16
C LEU A 634 2.07 -9.07 -34.25
N SER A 635 2.65 -8.61 -33.14
CA SER A 635 3.59 -7.49 -33.14
C SER A 635 4.88 -7.81 -33.91
N LEU A 636 5.39 -9.03 -33.80
CA LEU A 636 6.56 -9.49 -34.57
C LEU A 636 6.25 -9.64 -36.06
N VAL A 637 5.07 -10.17 -36.42
CA VAL A 637 4.60 -10.20 -37.82
C VAL A 637 4.41 -8.78 -38.36
N SER A 638 3.84 -7.88 -37.56
CA SER A 638 3.66 -6.47 -37.92
C SER A 638 5.00 -5.74 -38.10
N MET A 639 5.99 -5.98 -37.24
CA MET A 639 7.36 -5.49 -37.44
C MET A 639 8.02 -6.09 -38.68
N GLY A 640 7.82 -7.38 -38.94
CA GLY A 640 8.30 -8.04 -40.16
C GLY A 640 7.69 -7.43 -41.42
N LEU A 641 6.41 -7.04 -41.37
CA LEU A 641 5.75 -6.32 -42.46
C LEU A 641 6.24 -4.87 -42.58
N PHE A 642 6.34 -4.12 -41.48
CA PHE A 642 6.73 -2.70 -41.51
C PHE A 642 8.21 -2.46 -41.87
N PHE A 643 9.12 -3.29 -41.33
CA PHE A 643 10.57 -3.12 -41.52
C PHE A 643 11.18 -4.12 -42.51
N GLY A 644 10.54 -5.27 -42.72
CA GLY A 644 11.02 -6.31 -43.63
C GLY A 644 10.53 -6.14 -45.07
N MET A 645 9.25 -5.76 -45.30
CA MET A 645 8.77 -5.55 -46.69
C MET A 645 9.53 -4.47 -47.45
N PRO A 646 9.87 -3.30 -46.88
CA PRO A 646 10.66 -2.30 -47.62
C PRO A 646 11.99 -2.86 -48.13
N LYS A 647 12.71 -3.63 -47.29
CA LYS A 647 13.96 -4.30 -47.67
C LYS A 647 13.76 -5.46 -48.65
N LEU A 648 12.63 -6.16 -48.60
CA LEU A 648 12.31 -7.19 -49.60
C LEU A 648 12.05 -6.56 -50.97
N VAL A 649 11.27 -5.47 -51.03
CA VAL A 649 10.97 -4.73 -52.26
C VAL A 649 12.21 -4.04 -52.85
N GLU A 650 13.15 -3.59 -52.02
CA GLU A 650 14.46 -3.10 -52.46
C GLU A 650 15.33 -4.18 -53.15
N ASN A 651 15.14 -5.46 -52.80
CA ASN A 651 15.90 -6.59 -53.34
C ASN A 651 15.12 -7.44 -54.37
N MET A 652 13.91 -7.03 -54.75
CA MET A 652 13.19 -7.64 -55.88
C MET A 652 13.84 -7.24 -57.20
N ASP A 653 13.81 -8.14 -58.18
CA ASP A 653 14.15 -7.78 -59.56
C ASP A 653 13.11 -6.78 -60.14
N PRO A 654 13.44 -6.07 -61.24
CA PRO A 654 12.58 -5.02 -61.75
C PRO A 654 11.20 -5.49 -62.23
N GLU A 655 11.05 -6.75 -62.66
CA GLU A 655 9.77 -7.28 -63.15
C GLU A 655 8.86 -7.65 -61.96
N MET A 656 9.39 -8.38 -60.97
CA MET A 656 8.67 -8.67 -59.72
C MET A 656 8.25 -7.39 -58.98
N ARG A 657 9.10 -6.36 -59.00
CA ARG A 657 8.81 -5.08 -58.33
C ARG A 657 7.68 -4.33 -59.04
N ALA A 658 7.66 -4.33 -60.37
CA ALA A 658 6.57 -3.73 -61.15
C ALA A 658 5.23 -4.44 -60.90
N GLU A 659 5.23 -5.79 -60.89
CA GLU A 659 4.04 -6.60 -60.59
C GLU A 659 3.54 -6.39 -59.15
N TRP A 660 4.45 -6.24 -58.18
CA TRP A 660 4.09 -5.91 -56.79
C TRP A 660 3.47 -4.51 -56.68
N GLU A 661 4.05 -3.49 -57.32
CA GLU A 661 3.53 -2.12 -57.32
C GLU A 661 2.16 -1.99 -58.03
N GLU A 662 1.92 -2.77 -59.08
CA GLU A 662 0.62 -2.84 -59.76
C GLU A 662 -0.45 -3.49 -58.87
N ASN A 663 -0.11 -4.59 -58.18
CA ASN A 663 -1.00 -5.22 -57.20
C ASN A 663 -1.32 -4.30 -56.01
N GLN A 664 -0.39 -3.47 -55.54
CA GLN A 664 -0.65 -2.50 -54.47
C GLN A 664 -1.58 -1.35 -54.89
N LYS A 665 -1.59 -0.94 -56.17
CA LYS A 665 -2.52 0.08 -56.70
C LYS A 665 -3.96 -0.42 -56.76
N ASN A 666 -4.16 -1.71 -56.99
CA ASN A 666 -5.48 -2.34 -57.09
C ASN A 666 -6.04 -2.84 -55.74
N ASN A 667 -5.33 -2.63 -54.62
CA ASN A 667 -5.75 -3.07 -53.30
C ASN A 667 -6.65 -2.02 -52.59
N PRO A 668 -7.94 -2.30 -52.36
CA PRO A 668 -8.88 -1.32 -51.79
C PRO A 668 -8.54 -0.85 -50.36
N MET A 669 -7.72 -1.61 -49.60
CA MET A 669 -7.28 -1.18 -48.26
C MET A 669 -6.31 0.01 -48.29
N ASN A 670 -5.53 0.19 -49.35
CA ASN A 670 -4.57 1.30 -49.44
C ASN A 670 -5.28 2.65 -49.63
N ALA A 671 -6.42 2.68 -50.32
CA ALA A 671 -7.27 3.87 -50.43
C ALA A 671 -7.82 4.31 -49.06
N LEU A 672 -8.09 3.35 -48.16
CA LEU A 672 -8.58 3.62 -46.81
C LEU A 672 -7.47 4.18 -45.90
N MET A 673 -6.24 3.66 -46.01
CA MET A 673 -5.10 4.15 -45.22
C MET A 673 -4.55 5.50 -45.69
N GLY A 674 -4.64 5.82 -46.99
CA GLY A 674 -4.23 7.14 -47.52
C GLY A 674 -5.04 8.31 -46.95
N ALA A 675 -6.28 8.08 -46.51
CA ALA A 675 -7.10 9.10 -45.86
C ALA A 675 -6.67 9.41 -44.42
N ALA A 676 -5.90 8.53 -43.77
CA ALA A 676 -5.48 8.67 -42.37
C ALA A 676 -4.13 9.41 -42.20
N SER A 677 -3.36 9.62 -43.27
CA SER A 677 -2.00 10.17 -43.23
C SER A 677 -1.86 11.64 -43.66
N GLY A 678 -2.98 12.36 -43.85
CA GLY A 678 -2.99 13.83 -43.88
C GLY A 678 -2.41 14.52 -45.13
N GLY A 679 -2.24 13.81 -46.25
CA GLY A 679 -1.85 14.41 -47.53
C GLY A 679 -2.98 15.19 -48.20
N GLN A 680 -2.72 16.42 -48.66
CA GLN A 680 -3.67 17.16 -49.51
C GLN A 680 -3.81 16.49 -50.88
N ALA A 681 -4.89 15.74 -51.06
CA ALA A 681 -5.39 15.30 -52.36
C ALA A 681 -6.88 15.65 -52.49
N ALA A 682 -7.34 15.96 -53.70
CA ALA A 682 -8.69 16.50 -53.93
C ALA A 682 -9.79 15.52 -53.50
N ASN A 683 -10.77 16.05 -52.76
CA ASN A 683 -11.83 15.30 -52.06
C ASN A 683 -12.81 14.60 -53.03
N PRO A 684 -12.86 13.24 -53.07
CA PRO A 684 -13.88 12.50 -53.83
C PRO A 684 -15.11 12.13 -52.98
N MET A 685 -15.08 12.33 -51.65
CA MET A 685 -16.10 11.88 -50.71
C MET A 685 -17.27 12.86 -50.50
N ALA A 686 -17.43 13.85 -51.38
CA ALA A 686 -18.55 14.80 -51.34
C ALA A 686 -19.95 14.16 -51.58
N ASN A 687 -20.02 12.90 -52.01
CA ASN A 687 -21.26 12.21 -52.41
C ASN A 687 -21.54 10.89 -51.66
N PHE A 688 -20.88 10.59 -50.54
CA PHE A 688 -21.17 9.35 -49.80
C PHE A 688 -22.32 9.54 -48.79
N ASP A 689 -23.51 9.05 -49.13
CA ASP A 689 -24.68 9.08 -48.24
C ASP A 689 -24.56 8.03 -47.11
N VAL A 690 -24.00 8.49 -45.98
CA VAL A 690 -23.87 7.71 -44.75
C VAL A 690 -25.24 7.36 -44.13
N ALA A 691 -26.28 8.16 -44.36
CA ALA A 691 -27.61 7.91 -43.81
C ALA A 691 -28.31 6.73 -44.53
N GLY A 692 -28.20 6.66 -45.86
CA GLY A 692 -28.69 5.53 -46.65
C GLY A 692 -28.00 4.19 -46.31
N TYR A 693 -26.70 4.22 -45.99
CA TYR A 693 -25.95 3.03 -45.58
C TYR A 693 -26.41 2.46 -44.23
N LEU A 694 -26.61 3.32 -43.23
CA LEU A 694 -27.04 2.92 -41.89
C LEU A 694 -28.52 2.49 -41.82
N ALA A 695 -29.35 2.91 -42.77
CA ALA A 695 -30.76 2.53 -42.87
C ALA A 695 -31.00 1.14 -43.52
N GLY A 696 -29.96 0.49 -44.06
CA GLY A 696 -30.05 -0.87 -44.62
C GLY A 696 -30.80 -0.98 -45.96
N THR A 697 -31.17 0.14 -46.59
CA THR A 697 -31.90 0.15 -47.88
C THR A 697 -30.97 0.25 -49.08
N THR A 698 -30.29 -0.84 -49.43
CA THR A 698 -29.56 -0.93 -50.71
C THR A 698 -30.54 -1.13 -51.87
N LYS A 699 -30.99 -0.03 -52.48
CA LYS A 699 -31.55 -0.09 -53.83
C LYS A 699 -30.45 -0.50 -54.82
N LYS A 700 -30.65 -1.61 -55.51
CA LYS A 700 -30.00 -1.86 -56.81
C LYS A 700 -30.56 -0.88 -57.83
N GLU A 701 -29.72 -0.10 -58.47
CA GLU A 701 -30.02 0.45 -59.80
C GLU A 701 -28.83 0.18 -60.72
N ASP A 702 -28.98 -0.85 -61.55
CA ASP A 702 -28.14 -1.07 -62.72
C ASP A 702 -28.35 0.09 -63.69
N GLY A 703 -27.26 0.73 -64.14
CA GLY A 703 -27.36 1.95 -64.92
C GLY A 703 -27.77 1.72 -66.38
N ASN A 704 -28.72 2.52 -66.87
CA ASN A 704 -28.63 3.07 -68.23
C ASN A 704 -29.57 4.27 -68.44
N GLY A 705 -29.23 5.15 -69.39
CA GLY A 705 -30.29 5.86 -70.15
C GLY A 705 -30.66 7.32 -69.80
N SER A 706 -29.72 8.23 -70.05
CA SER A 706 -29.98 9.44 -70.88
C SER A 706 -30.62 10.73 -70.29
N LYS A 707 -30.11 11.85 -70.85
CA LYS A 707 -30.79 13.12 -71.20
C LYS A 707 -31.17 14.16 -70.13
N LYS A 708 -30.43 15.28 -70.28
CA LYS A 708 -30.90 16.70 -70.36
C LYS A 708 -31.15 17.49 -69.06
N LYS A 709 -30.30 18.52 -68.91
CA LYS A 709 -30.65 19.95 -68.76
C LYS A 709 -31.97 20.28 -68.04
N LYS A 710 -31.87 21.00 -66.92
CA LYS A 710 -31.79 22.47 -66.99
C LYS A 710 -31.02 23.06 -65.83
#